data_AF-A0A7X5QXB7-F1
#
_entry.id   AF-A0A7X5QXB7-F1
#
_cell.length_a   1.000
_cell.length_b   1.000
_cell.length_c   1.000
_cell.angle_alpha   90.00
_cell.angle_beta   90.00
_cell.angle_gamma   90.00
#
_symmetry.space_group_name_H-M   'P 1'
#
loop_
_entity.id
_entity.type
_entity.pdbx_description
1 polymer ?
#
loop_
_entity_poly.entity_id
_entity_poly.type
_entity_poly.pdbx_seq_one_letter_code
_entity_poly.pdbx_strand_id
1 'polypeptide(L)'
;MSENANASLPVNAPWIVMKFGGTSVATAARWRNILELAASRRAEGARVLIVVSALSGITDGLKQLCTHAEPKRRSEAAAALADRHHALLAEMSLAMPETLGARLADMTRLAEDGAAGLGELAWQARVQAHGELMSSALGAAFLSANGLATTWVDARECLRSIVLPNQNERTRVLSAMVEPRHDAALSAALAERGEVFITQGFIARDDGGRTVLLGRGGSDTSAAYFGALLAASRVEIWTDVAGMFSANPRQVAGARLLQRLDYEEAQEIASTGAKVLHPRCLSPLREPRVPLLIKDTNRPELEGTSIGPEVREHAPSIKAISARKGITLVSMESVGMWQQVGFLADVFDAFKRHGLSVDLIGSAETNVTVSLDPTENLLDSDAIAALAADLARVCRVKVIAPCAAITLVGRGMRSMLHKLSGVLAEFGQLRVHLISQSSNNLNLTFVVDEDVVDDMLPRLHELLIGAGALRTDDSMVFGPSWQSLYGKGEQATPGAAWWQGERPALLRLAEERTPRYVYHLPTVRAQARRVKSLKAVDRVHYAVKANTHPGILKVLAEEGFAFECVSPGELAAVSAAVPDDVPLLFTPNFASRRDFAAALLTRATITIDALHPIEHWGDMFAGRDIVLRVDLGRGLGHHEKVKTGGTGSKFGVPIEHIDRFLRLADEAGARVIGLHAHLGSGILDAGHWGEVYSQLAALAERIGTITVLNIGGGLGVPSHPGESPLDMGALDRVLTSVRQAYPQFQLWMEPGRYLVADAGVLLAKVTQEKEKGANTRYLGLDTGMNSLIRPALYDAWHEIANLSRFDEPATTMYQVVGPICESGDILGSDRRLPESKEDDVILVAQGGAYGAAMASRYNLRDEADEVLLP
;
A
#
# COMPACT_ATOMS: atom_id res chain seq x y z
N MET A 1 -31.77 -8.03 26.82
CA MET A 1 -32.22 -7.60 25.48
C MET A 1 -33.05 -8.72 24.81
N SER A 2 -34.09 -9.25 25.47
CA SER A 2 -34.73 -10.52 25.06
C SER A 2 -36.24 -10.46 24.81
N GLU A 3 -36.84 -9.28 24.63
CA GLU A 3 -38.29 -9.16 24.37
C GLU A 3 -38.68 -8.75 22.94
N ASN A 4 -37.73 -8.33 22.08
CA ASN A 4 -38.04 -7.83 20.72
C ASN A 4 -37.76 -8.80 19.55
N ALA A 5 -37.27 -10.02 19.78
CA ALA A 5 -36.85 -10.91 18.69
C ALA A 5 -38.01 -11.60 17.91
N ASN A 6 -39.23 -11.58 18.46
CA ASN A 6 -40.40 -12.30 17.92
C ASN A 6 -41.48 -11.39 17.30
N ALA A 7 -41.28 -10.08 17.22
CA ALA A 7 -42.22 -9.19 16.52
C ALA A 7 -42.01 -9.28 15.00
N SER A 8 -43.10 -9.34 14.22
CA SER A 8 -43.05 -9.27 12.76
C SER A 8 -42.56 -7.90 12.31
N LEU A 9 -41.67 -7.86 11.32
CA LEU A 9 -41.12 -6.62 10.79
C LEU A 9 -42.21 -5.76 10.10
N PRO A 10 -42.14 -4.42 10.22
CA PRO A 10 -43.08 -3.53 9.55
C PRO A 10 -42.98 -3.67 8.03
N VAL A 11 -44.07 -3.38 7.30
CA VAL A 11 -44.11 -3.47 5.82
C VAL A 11 -42.96 -2.69 5.17
N ASN A 12 -42.57 -1.54 5.73
CA ASN A 12 -41.49 -0.70 5.23
C ASN A 12 -40.09 -1.02 5.79
N ALA A 13 -39.89 -2.18 6.43
CA ALA A 13 -38.57 -2.56 6.93
C ALA A 13 -37.53 -2.60 5.79
N PRO A 14 -36.32 -2.06 6.00
CA PRO A 14 -35.29 -1.98 4.97
C PRO A 14 -34.78 -3.37 4.59
N TRP A 15 -34.32 -3.51 3.35
CA TRP A 15 -33.63 -4.73 2.89
C TRP A 15 -32.12 -4.65 3.15
N ILE A 16 -31.53 -5.79 3.51
CA ILE A 16 -30.08 -6.02 3.50
C ILE A 16 -29.84 -7.27 2.66
N VAL A 17 -28.98 -7.14 1.65
CA VAL A 17 -28.58 -8.27 0.81
C VAL A 17 -27.21 -8.75 1.26
N MET A 18 -27.07 -10.04 1.56
CA MET A 18 -25.84 -10.62 2.07
C MET A 18 -25.35 -11.72 1.13
N LYS A 19 -24.15 -11.58 0.58
CA LYS A 19 -23.56 -12.55 -0.33
C LYS A 19 -22.48 -13.38 0.35
N PHE A 20 -22.54 -14.68 0.16
CA PHE A 20 -21.51 -15.62 0.64
C PHE A 20 -20.85 -16.37 -0.52
N GLY A 21 -19.52 -16.40 -0.52
CA GLY A 21 -18.71 -17.12 -1.50
C GLY A 21 -18.75 -18.65 -1.31
N GLY A 22 -18.24 -19.39 -2.30
CA GLY A 22 -18.26 -20.86 -2.27
C GLY A 22 -17.45 -21.47 -1.13
N THR A 23 -16.42 -20.77 -0.67
CA THR A 23 -15.69 -21.12 0.55
C THR A 23 -16.61 -20.92 1.77
N SER A 24 -17.30 -19.78 1.90
CA SER A 24 -18.18 -19.47 3.04
C SER A 24 -19.35 -20.45 3.19
N VAL A 25 -19.77 -21.16 2.15
CA VAL A 25 -20.87 -22.15 2.23
C VAL A 25 -20.41 -23.61 2.26
N ALA A 26 -19.10 -23.87 2.36
CA ALA A 26 -18.54 -25.20 2.15
C ALA A 26 -18.72 -26.20 3.32
N THR A 27 -18.95 -25.74 4.55
CA THR A 27 -18.98 -26.59 5.76
C THR A 27 -20.09 -26.16 6.71
N ALA A 28 -20.56 -27.07 7.56
CA ALA A 28 -21.64 -26.78 8.51
C ALA A 28 -21.25 -25.68 9.52
N ALA A 29 -19.97 -25.64 9.92
CA ALA A 29 -19.45 -24.58 10.79
C ALA A 29 -19.62 -23.18 10.18
N ARG A 30 -19.34 -23.01 8.88
CA ARG A 30 -19.49 -21.71 8.22
C ARG A 30 -20.96 -21.33 8.02
N TRP A 31 -21.84 -22.32 7.83
CA TRP A 31 -23.29 -22.08 7.83
C TRP A 31 -23.83 -21.62 9.19
N ARG A 32 -23.21 -22.01 10.32
CA ARG A 32 -23.53 -21.41 11.63
C ARG A 32 -23.18 -19.92 11.69
N ASN A 33 -22.02 -19.52 11.13
CA ASN A 33 -21.69 -18.10 11.02
C ASN A 33 -22.73 -17.35 10.16
N ILE A 34 -23.17 -17.94 9.03
CA ILE A 34 -24.21 -17.35 8.18
C ILE A 34 -25.52 -17.18 8.96
N LEU A 35 -25.91 -18.19 9.75
CA LEU A 35 -27.09 -18.14 10.63
C LEU A 35 -27.01 -16.98 11.62
N GLU A 36 -25.90 -16.85 12.35
CA GLU A 36 -25.69 -15.80 13.34
C GLU A 36 -25.71 -14.40 12.70
N LEU A 37 -25.05 -14.24 11.55
CA LEU A 37 -25.00 -12.98 10.82
C LEU A 37 -26.39 -12.59 10.30
N ALA A 38 -27.12 -13.51 9.67
CA ALA A 38 -28.46 -13.24 9.17
C ALA A 38 -29.45 -12.94 10.31
N ALA A 39 -29.37 -13.67 11.43
CA ALA A 39 -30.18 -13.42 12.61
C ALA A 39 -29.88 -12.04 13.23
N SER A 40 -28.60 -11.64 13.28
CA SER A 40 -28.18 -10.32 13.75
C SER A 40 -28.76 -9.19 12.89
N ARG A 41 -28.71 -9.31 11.56
CA ARG A 41 -29.28 -8.31 10.64
C ARG A 41 -30.80 -8.24 10.72
N ARG A 42 -31.48 -9.38 10.93
CA ARG A 42 -32.91 -9.40 11.22
C ARG A 42 -33.22 -8.67 12.52
N ALA A 43 -32.43 -8.88 13.56
CA ALA A 43 -32.60 -8.22 14.86
C ALA A 43 -32.36 -6.70 14.80
N GLU A 44 -31.61 -6.19 13.81
CA GLU A 44 -31.50 -4.76 13.49
C GLU A 44 -32.79 -4.17 12.88
N GLY A 45 -33.83 -4.99 12.64
CA GLY A 45 -35.10 -4.56 12.07
C GLY A 45 -35.14 -4.60 10.54
N ALA A 46 -34.22 -5.32 9.89
CA ALA A 46 -34.11 -5.42 8.44
C ALA A 46 -34.60 -6.77 7.90
N ARG A 47 -35.15 -6.76 6.69
CA ARG A 47 -35.37 -7.98 5.89
C ARG A 47 -34.05 -8.41 5.28
N VAL A 48 -33.77 -9.71 5.31
CA VAL A 48 -32.48 -10.27 4.91
C VAL A 48 -32.65 -11.14 3.67
N LEU A 49 -31.93 -10.83 2.59
CA LEU A 49 -31.81 -11.70 1.42
C LEU A 49 -30.39 -12.23 1.31
N ILE A 50 -30.24 -13.54 1.49
CA ILE A 50 -28.97 -14.24 1.42
C ILE A 50 -28.75 -14.75 -0.02
N VAL A 51 -27.66 -14.35 -0.63
CA VAL A 51 -27.23 -14.80 -1.96
C VAL A 51 -26.03 -15.73 -1.80
N VAL A 52 -26.13 -16.97 -2.27
CA VAL A 52 -25.04 -17.95 -2.12
C VAL A 52 -24.47 -18.40 -3.46
N SER A 53 -23.16 -18.68 -3.46
CA SER A 53 -22.49 -19.36 -4.56
C SER A 53 -22.60 -20.88 -4.41
N ALA A 54 -22.20 -21.64 -5.44
CA ALA A 54 -22.00 -23.07 -5.30
C ALA A 54 -20.90 -23.38 -4.26
N LEU A 55 -20.89 -24.60 -3.70
CA LEU A 55 -19.81 -25.02 -2.79
C LEU A 55 -18.45 -24.92 -3.50
N SER A 56 -17.39 -24.62 -2.75
CA SER A 56 -16.02 -24.46 -3.29
C SER A 56 -15.64 -25.59 -4.26
N GLY A 57 -15.27 -25.28 -5.50
CA GLY A 57 -14.90 -26.25 -6.54
C GLY A 57 -16.04 -26.96 -7.28
N ILE A 58 -17.31 -26.78 -6.89
CA ILE A 58 -18.46 -27.38 -7.61
C ILE A 58 -18.63 -26.74 -8.98
N THR A 59 -18.58 -25.41 -9.09
CA THR A 59 -18.73 -24.71 -10.38
C THR A 59 -17.68 -25.15 -11.41
N ASP A 60 -16.43 -25.35 -10.98
CA ASP A 60 -15.35 -25.82 -11.86
C ASP A 60 -15.56 -27.28 -12.27
N GLY A 61 -16.02 -28.13 -11.33
CA GLY A 61 -16.42 -29.50 -11.66
C GLY A 61 -17.60 -29.55 -12.64
N LEU A 62 -18.58 -28.66 -12.52
CA LEU A 62 -19.70 -28.56 -13.48
C LEU A 62 -19.24 -28.09 -14.86
N LYS A 63 -18.28 -27.17 -14.93
CA LYS A 63 -17.66 -26.77 -16.20
C LYS A 63 -16.90 -27.92 -16.83
N GLN A 64 -16.14 -28.69 -16.04
CA GLN A 64 -15.41 -29.86 -16.50
C GLN A 64 -16.37 -30.97 -16.97
N LEU A 65 -17.49 -31.18 -16.27
CA LEU A 65 -18.55 -32.08 -16.73
C LEU A 65 -19.02 -31.71 -18.14
N CYS A 66 -19.17 -30.41 -18.41
CA CYS A 66 -19.61 -29.92 -19.73
C CYS A 66 -18.62 -30.20 -20.86
N THR A 67 -17.34 -30.50 -20.59
CA THR A 67 -16.34 -30.81 -21.62
C THR A 67 -16.26 -32.29 -21.97
N HIS A 68 -16.91 -33.17 -21.20
CA HIS A 68 -16.90 -34.61 -21.46
C HIS A 68 -17.87 -35.03 -22.57
N ALA A 69 -17.33 -35.60 -23.65
CA ALA A 69 -18.12 -36.13 -24.76
C ALA A 69 -18.85 -37.46 -24.41
N GLU A 70 -18.25 -38.29 -23.55
CA GLU A 70 -18.81 -39.60 -23.16
C GLU A 70 -19.89 -39.48 -22.07
N PRO A 71 -21.12 -40.03 -22.27
CA PRO A 71 -22.18 -40.00 -21.27
C PRO A 71 -21.77 -40.58 -19.92
N LYS A 72 -21.03 -41.70 -19.93
CA LYS A 72 -20.56 -42.36 -18.71
C LYS A 72 -19.70 -41.44 -17.83
N ARG A 73 -18.74 -40.72 -18.44
CA ARG A 73 -17.88 -39.76 -17.73
C ARG A 73 -18.67 -38.58 -17.18
N ARG A 74 -19.70 -38.11 -17.91
CA ARG A 74 -20.60 -37.05 -17.41
C ARG A 74 -21.37 -37.51 -16.18
N SER A 75 -21.95 -38.71 -16.21
CA SER A 75 -22.70 -39.28 -15.08
C SER A 75 -21.79 -39.53 -13.87
N GLU A 76 -20.57 -40.04 -14.07
CA GLU A 76 -19.56 -40.20 -13.00
C GLU A 76 -19.18 -38.86 -12.36
N ALA A 77 -18.95 -37.83 -13.18
CA ALA A 77 -18.68 -36.47 -12.68
C ALA A 77 -19.89 -35.89 -11.91
N ALA A 78 -21.11 -36.09 -12.40
CA ALA A 78 -22.33 -35.65 -11.72
C ALA A 78 -22.50 -36.34 -10.35
N ALA A 79 -22.25 -37.66 -10.28
CA ALA A 79 -22.30 -38.42 -9.03
C ALA A 79 -21.28 -37.90 -8.01
N ALA A 80 -20.04 -37.66 -8.42
CA ALA A 80 -19.01 -37.10 -7.54
C ALA A 80 -19.38 -35.71 -7.00
N LEU A 81 -20.07 -34.88 -7.80
CA LEU A 81 -20.59 -33.59 -7.35
C LEU A 81 -21.77 -33.73 -6.40
N ALA A 82 -22.66 -34.71 -6.62
CA ALA A 82 -23.76 -35.05 -5.72
C ALA A 82 -23.24 -35.52 -4.34
N ASP A 83 -22.23 -36.38 -4.31
CA ASP A 83 -21.62 -36.90 -3.07
C ASP A 83 -21.13 -35.79 -2.14
N ARG A 84 -20.60 -34.70 -2.70
CA ARG A 84 -20.19 -33.53 -1.91
C ARG A 84 -21.35 -32.84 -1.21
N HIS A 85 -22.53 -32.79 -1.85
CA HIS A 85 -23.73 -32.22 -1.25
C HIS A 85 -24.33 -33.19 -0.21
N HIS A 86 -24.29 -34.49 -0.47
CA HIS A 86 -24.68 -35.52 0.51
C HIS A 86 -23.80 -35.49 1.76
N ALA A 87 -22.49 -35.33 1.59
CA ALA A 87 -21.55 -35.20 2.70
C ALA A 87 -21.85 -33.97 3.58
N LEU A 88 -22.12 -32.81 2.96
CA LEU A 88 -22.48 -31.60 3.70
C LEU A 88 -23.85 -31.73 4.38
N LEU A 89 -24.83 -32.34 3.72
CA LEU A 89 -26.14 -32.64 4.32
C LEU A 89 -26.00 -33.52 5.58
N ALA A 90 -25.14 -34.54 5.51
CA ALA A 90 -24.82 -35.39 6.66
C ALA A 90 -24.10 -34.63 7.77
N GLU A 91 -23.10 -33.80 7.44
CA GLU A 91 -22.40 -32.93 8.40
C GLU A 91 -23.37 -31.98 9.12
N MET A 92 -24.36 -31.46 8.41
CA MET A 92 -25.42 -30.59 8.95
C MET A 92 -26.47 -31.34 9.78
N SER A 93 -26.46 -32.68 9.77
CA SER A 93 -27.47 -33.53 10.43
C SER A 93 -28.91 -33.23 10.00
N LEU A 94 -29.12 -33.00 8.69
CA LEU A 94 -30.43 -32.70 8.11
C LEU A 94 -30.99 -33.91 7.33
N ALA A 95 -32.32 -34.03 7.32
CA ALA A 95 -33.00 -34.88 6.35
C ALA A 95 -32.93 -34.25 4.95
N MET A 96 -32.97 -35.07 3.89
CA MET A 96 -32.93 -34.60 2.50
C MET A 96 -34.12 -33.68 2.19
N PRO A 97 -33.90 -32.38 1.92
CA PRO A 97 -34.97 -31.48 1.51
C PRO A 97 -35.49 -31.87 0.13
N GLU A 98 -36.80 -31.80 -0.09
CA GLU A 98 -37.42 -32.09 -1.39
C GLU A 98 -36.82 -31.23 -2.51
N THR A 99 -36.55 -29.96 -2.21
CA THR A 99 -35.92 -29.01 -3.14
C THR A 99 -34.53 -29.48 -3.57
N LEU A 100 -33.68 -29.97 -2.65
CA LEU A 100 -32.36 -30.49 -2.98
C LEU A 100 -32.45 -31.80 -3.76
N GLY A 101 -33.31 -32.73 -3.32
CA GLY A 101 -33.53 -34.00 -4.01
C GLY A 101 -33.96 -33.82 -5.48
N ALA A 102 -34.87 -32.88 -5.74
CA ALA A 102 -35.29 -32.55 -7.09
C ALA A 102 -34.16 -31.97 -7.96
N ARG A 103 -33.25 -31.16 -7.38
CA ARG A 103 -32.11 -30.60 -8.11
C ARG A 103 -31.04 -31.65 -8.43
N LEU A 104 -30.78 -32.57 -7.50
CA LEU A 104 -29.85 -33.69 -7.70
C LEU A 104 -30.35 -34.62 -8.83
N ALA A 105 -31.63 -34.99 -8.80
CA ALA A 105 -32.24 -35.82 -9.84
C ALA A 105 -32.19 -35.15 -11.23
N ASP A 106 -32.47 -33.85 -11.30
CA ASP A 106 -32.43 -33.11 -12.57
C ASP A 106 -31.00 -32.95 -13.11
N MET A 107 -30.00 -32.78 -12.24
CA MET A 107 -28.58 -32.75 -12.64
C MET A 107 -28.15 -34.10 -13.24
N THR A 108 -28.53 -35.21 -12.59
CA THR A 108 -28.24 -36.56 -13.11
C THR A 108 -28.83 -36.75 -14.50
N ARG A 109 -30.10 -36.38 -14.69
CA ARG A 109 -30.77 -36.45 -15.99
C ARG A 109 -30.07 -35.59 -17.05
N LEU A 110 -29.64 -34.37 -16.71
CA LEU A 110 -28.88 -33.52 -17.63
C LEU A 110 -27.51 -34.10 -18.02
N ALA A 111 -26.84 -34.78 -17.11
CA ALA A 111 -25.56 -35.42 -17.38
C ALA A 111 -25.73 -36.61 -18.36
N GLU A 112 -26.79 -37.39 -18.19
CA GLU A 112 -27.16 -38.51 -19.06
C GLU A 112 -27.54 -38.02 -20.47
N ASP A 113 -28.50 -37.09 -20.55
CA ASP A 113 -29.05 -36.56 -21.81
C ASP A 113 -28.01 -35.79 -22.65
N GLY A 114 -27.06 -35.12 -21.99
CA GLY A 114 -26.10 -34.25 -22.65
C GLY A 114 -26.75 -33.08 -23.41
N ALA A 115 -26.02 -32.49 -24.37
CA ALA A 115 -26.49 -31.31 -25.10
C ALA A 115 -27.57 -31.59 -26.16
N ALA A 116 -27.88 -32.86 -26.46
CA ALA A 116 -28.61 -33.29 -27.66
C ALA A 116 -30.06 -32.77 -27.79
N GLY A 117 -30.67 -32.26 -26.71
CA GLY A 117 -32.02 -31.68 -26.72
C GLY A 117 -32.11 -30.18 -26.41
N LEU A 118 -31.05 -29.55 -25.90
CA LEU A 118 -31.06 -28.14 -25.45
C LEU A 118 -30.13 -27.24 -26.26
N GLY A 119 -29.19 -27.81 -27.01
CA GLY A 119 -28.05 -27.09 -27.56
C GLY A 119 -26.95 -26.90 -26.51
N GLU A 120 -25.71 -26.83 -26.96
CA GLU A 120 -24.51 -26.89 -26.10
C GLU A 120 -24.49 -25.77 -25.05
N LEU A 121 -24.77 -24.52 -25.46
CA LEU A 121 -24.71 -23.36 -24.57
C LEU A 121 -25.82 -23.37 -23.52
N ALA A 122 -27.06 -23.68 -23.90
CA ALA A 122 -28.19 -23.69 -22.97
C ALA A 122 -28.12 -24.88 -22.00
N TRP A 123 -27.63 -26.04 -22.48
CA TRP A 123 -27.32 -27.16 -21.62
C TRP A 123 -26.23 -26.80 -20.60
N GLN A 124 -25.13 -26.20 -21.07
CA GLN A 124 -24.03 -25.75 -20.21
C GLN A 124 -24.50 -24.75 -19.15
N ALA A 125 -25.34 -23.78 -19.52
CA ALA A 125 -25.92 -22.82 -18.58
C ALA A 125 -26.75 -23.51 -17.48
N ARG A 126 -27.61 -24.44 -17.89
CA ARG A 126 -28.47 -25.17 -16.97
C ARG A 126 -27.69 -26.09 -16.03
N VAL A 127 -26.69 -26.81 -16.55
CA VAL A 127 -25.80 -27.67 -15.73
C VAL A 127 -25.06 -26.82 -14.70
N GLN A 128 -24.43 -25.72 -15.11
CA GLN A 128 -23.68 -24.88 -14.18
C GLN A 128 -24.57 -24.23 -13.11
N ALA A 129 -25.81 -23.87 -13.43
CA ALA A 129 -26.77 -23.31 -12.48
C ALA A 129 -27.09 -24.25 -11.30
N HIS A 130 -26.92 -25.57 -11.46
CA HIS A 130 -27.19 -26.52 -10.39
C HIS A 130 -26.29 -26.33 -9.17
N GLY A 131 -25.08 -25.77 -9.35
CA GLY A 131 -24.18 -25.50 -8.22
C GLY A 131 -24.83 -24.62 -7.16
N GLU A 132 -25.34 -23.47 -7.57
CA GLU A 132 -26.01 -22.51 -6.67
C GLU A 132 -27.42 -22.98 -6.27
N LEU A 133 -28.15 -23.65 -7.17
CA LEU A 133 -29.47 -24.20 -6.84
C LEU A 133 -29.39 -25.22 -5.70
N MET A 134 -28.37 -26.10 -5.70
CA MET A 134 -28.18 -27.09 -4.64
C MET A 134 -27.69 -26.46 -3.33
N SER A 135 -26.72 -25.53 -3.38
CA SER A 135 -26.19 -24.90 -2.17
C SER A 135 -27.23 -24.03 -1.45
N SER A 136 -28.03 -23.26 -2.21
CA SER A 136 -29.11 -22.44 -1.64
C SER A 136 -30.25 -23.28 -1.08
N ALA A 137 -30.63 -24.39 -1.73
CA ALA A 137 -31.68 -25.29 -1.24
C ALA A 137 -31.27 -25.93 0.10
N LEU A 138 -30.03 -26.40 0.19
CA LEU A 138 -29.47 -26.94 1.41
C LEU A 138 -29.39 -25.87 2.53
N GLY A 139 -28.94 -24.66 2.17
CA GLY A 139 -28.87 -23.53 3.10
C GLY A 139 -30.21 -23.13 3.70
N ALA A 140 -31.27 -23.09 2.88
CA ALA A 140 -32.63 -22.78 3.35
C ALA A 140 -33.10 -23.76 4.42
N ALA A 141 -32.87 -25.06 4.18
CA ALA A 141 -33.22 -26.12 5.10
C ALA A 141 -32.40 -26.02 6.39
N PHE A 142 -31.10 -25.75 6.30
CA PHE A 142 -30.22 -25.60 7.45
C PHE A 142 -30.64 -24.43 8.35
N LEU A 143 -30.85 -23.24 7.78
CA LEU A 143 -31.22 -22.05 8.54
C LEU A 143 -32.56 -22.25 9.26
N SER A 144 -33.54 -22.81 8.55
CA SER A 144 -34.87 -23.09 9.11
C SER A 144 -34.84 -24.14 10.22
N ALA A 145 -34.07 -25.22 10.06
CA ALA A 145 -33.89 -26.25 11.08
C ALA A 145 -33.20 -25.73 12.35
N ASN A 146 -32.42 -24.65 12.25
CA ASN A 146 -31.69 -24.04 13.36
C ASN A 146 -32.34 -22.74 13.87
N GLY A 147 -33.65 -22.57 13.66
CA GLY A 147 -34.45 -21.53 14.32
C GLY A 147 -34.57 -20.20 13.58
N LEU A 148 -34.07 -20.09 12.34
CA LEU A 148 -34.28 -18.91 11.49
C LEU A 148 -35.16 -19.30 10.29
N ALA A 149 -36.46 -19.04 10.40
CA ALA A 149 -37.43 -19.32 9.33
C ALA A 149 -37.00 -18.63 8.01
N THR A 150 -36.55 -19.42 7.04
CA THR A 150 -35.91 -18.91 5.82
C THR A 150 -36.64 -19.42 4.58
N THR A 151 -37.11 -18.50 3.74
CA THR A 151 -37.80 -18.83 2.49
C THR A 151 -36.79 -18.98 1.33
N TRP A 152 -36.81 -20.13 0.65
CA TRP A 152 -36.02 -20.33 -0.57
C TRP A 152 -36.70 -19.66 -1.77
N VAL A 153 -35.93 -18.87 -2.54
CA VAL A 153 -36.41 -18.16 -3.74
C VAL A 153 -35.49 -18.50 -4.91
N ASP A 154 -36.08 -18.88 -6.04
CA ASP A 154 -35.32 -19.10 -7.27
C ASP A 154 -34.93 -17.75 -7.90
N ALA A 155 -33.64 -17.47 -8.05
CA ALA A 155 -33.15 -16.20 -8.55
C ALA A 155 -33.68 -15.89 -9.97
N ARG A 156 -34.03 -16.92 -10.75
CA ARG A 156 -34.59 -16.79 -12.10
C ARG A 156 -36.02 -16.26 -12.09
N GLU A 157 -36.72 -16.29 -10.96
CA GLU A 157 -38.03 -15.63 -10.81
C GLU A 157 -37.89 -14.11 -10.75
N CYS A 158 -36.77 -13.63 -10.22
CA CYS A 158 -36.51 -12.22 -9.92
C CYS A 158 -35.57 -11.56 -10.94
N LEU A 159 -34.52 -12.26 -11.37
CA LEU A 159 -33.47 -11.76 -12.26
C LEU A 159 -33.79 -12.10 -13.72
N ARG A 160 -34.16 -11.08 -14.49
CA ARG A 160 -34.43 -11.17 -15.93
C ARG A 160 -33.30 -10.51 -16.71
N SER A 161 -32.69 -11.25 -17.63
CA SER A 161 -31.58 -10.74 -18.44
C SER A 161 -32.06 -9.81 -19.56
N ILE A 162 -31.22 -8.84 -19.90
CA ILE A 162 -31.38 -7.96 -21.06
C ILE A 162 -30.40 -8.34 -22.17
N VAL A 163 -30.78 -8.10 -23.42
CA VAL A 163 -29.92 -8.29 -24.59
C VAL A 163 -29.21 -6.98 -24.91
N LEU A 164 -27.87 -6.99 -24.90
CA LEU A 164 -27.08 -5.83 -25.33
C LEU A 164 -26.75 -5.89 -26.83
N PRO A 165 -26.56 -4.73 -27.49
CA PRO A 165 -26.16 -4.70 -28.90
C PRO A 165 -24.86 -5.46 -29.17
N ASN A 166 -24.75 -6.12 -30.33
CA ASN A 166 -23.54 -6.80 -30.82
C ASN A 166 -23.01 -7.97 -29.98
N GLN A 167 -23.81 -8.54 -29.08
CA GLN A 167 -23.41 -9.73 -28.31
C GLN A 167 -23.58 -11.03 -29.10
N ASN A 168 -22.55 -11.86 -29.11
CA ASN A 168 -22.65 -13.23 -29.62
C ASN A 168 -23.57 -14.11 -28.72
N GLU A 169 -24.00 -15.26 -29.23
CA GLU A 169 -24.90 -16.16 -28.49
C GLU A 169 -24.30 -16.68 -27.18
N ARG A 170 -23.01 -17.00 -27.17
CA ARG A 170 -22.30 -17.47 -25.99
C ARG A 170 -22.35 -16.46 -24.85
N THR A 171 -22.07 -15.19 -25.11
CA THR A 171 -22.15 -14.10 -24.12
C THR A 171 -23.58 -13.91 -23.62
N ARG A 172 -24.58 -13.97 -24.51
CA ARG A 172 -26.00 -13.86 -24.14
C ARG A 172 -26.44 -14.96 -23.17
N VAL A 173 -25.89 -16.16 -23.28
CA VAL A 173 -26.29 -17.32 -22.45
C VAL A 173 -25.42 -17.51 -21.21
N LEU A 174 -24.10 -17.27 -21.31
CA LEU A 174 -23.14 -17.59 -20.25
C LEU A 174 -22.58 -16.36 -19.51
N SER A 175 -22.88 -15.15 -19.96
CA SER A 175 -22.46 -13.90 -19.33
C SER A 175 -23.48 -12.76 -19.54
N ALA A 176 -24.74 -13.07 -19.24
CA ALA A 176 -25.88 -12.16 -19.32
C ALA A 176 -25.78 -10.99 -18.34
N MET A 177 -26.57 -9.95 -18.60
CA MET A 177 -26.72 -8.75 -17.79
C MET A 177 -28.18 -8.60 -17.38
N VAL A 178 -28.45 -8.03 -16.21
CA VAL A 178 -29.80 -7.69 -15.73
C VAL A 178 -29.92 -6.16 -15.67
N GLU A 179 -31.13 -5.64 -15.86
CA GLU A 179 -31.39 -4.21 -15.70
C GLU A 179 -31.45 -3.84 -14.19
N PRO A 180 -30.54 -2.97 -13.70
CA PRO A 180 -30.39 -2.70 -12.28
C PRO A 180 -31.32 -1.58 -11.79
N ARG A 181 -32.64 -1.71 -11.97
CA ARG A 181 -33.62 -0.69 -11.61
C ARG A 181 -34.55 -1.18 -10.49
N HIS A 182 -34.82 -0.35 -9.49
CA HIS A 182 -35.74 -0.67 -8.40
C HIS A 182 -37.11 -1.17 -8.92
N ASP A 183 -37.55 -2.32 -8.42
CA ASP A 183 -38.82 -2.97 -8.72
C ASP A 183 -39.66 -3.05 -7.44
N ALA A 184 -40.55 -2.07 -7.28
CA ALA A 184 -41.43 -1.97 -6.11
C ALA A 184 -42.40 -3.16 -6.00
N ALA A 185 -42.82 -3.75 -7.13
CA ALA A 185 -43.75 -4.88 -7.13
C ALA A 185 -43.06 -6.15 -6.64
N LEU A 186 -41.83 -6.39 -7.11
CA LEU A 186 -41.00 -7.50 -6.64
C LEU A 186 -40.68 -7.35 -5.14
N SER A 187 -40.29 -6.15 -4.70
CA SER A 187 -39.99 -5.87 -3.29
C SER A 187 -41.20 -6.13 -2.38
N ALA A 188 -42.39 -5.67 -2.77
CA ALA A 188 -43.63 -5.93 -2.02
C ALA A 188 -43.99 -7.43 -2.02
N ALA A 189 -43.93 -8.10 -3.17
CA ALA A 189 -44.24 -9.52 -3.28
C ALA A 189 -43.32 -10.40 -2.44
N LEU A 190 -42.04 -10.05 -2.34
CA LEU A 190 -41.12 -10.74 -1.44
C LEU A 190 -41.41 -10.41 0.02
N ALA A 191 -41.69 -9.15 0.37
CA ALA A 191 -42.02 -8.75 1.74
C ALA A 191 -43.26 -9.49 2.32
N GLU A 192 -44.23 -9.86 1.48
CA GLU A 192 -45.40 -10.66 1.88
C GLU A 192 -45.06 -12.14 2.14
N ARG A 193 -43.96 -12.65 1.56
CA ARG A 193 -43.55 -14.07 1.65
C ARG A 193 -42.71 -14.39 2.89
N GLY A 194 -42.24 -13.39 3.64
CA GLY A 194 -41.40 -13.58 4.82
C GLY A 194 -40.40 -12.45 5.07
N GLU A 195 -39.43 -12.72 5.94
CA GLU A 195 -38.45 -11.74 6.42
C GLU A 195 -37.01 -12.12 6.08
N VAL A 196 -36.73 -13.43 6.02
CA VAL A 196 -35.41 -13.97 5.69
C VAL A 196 -35.55 -14.87 4.48
N PHE A 197 -34.74 -14.60 3.47
CA PHE A 197 -34.76 -15.28 2.19
C PHE A 197 -33.38 -15.80 1.86
N ILE A 198 -33.33 -16.88 1.09
CA ILE A 198 -32.10 -17.36 0.48
C ILE A 198 -32.32 -17.65 -1.00
N THR A 199 -31.38 -17.22 -1.83
CA THR A 199 -31.43 -17.34 -3.27
C THR A 199 -30.04 -17.61 -3.86
N GLN A 200 -30.01 -17.89 -5.16
CA GLN A 200 -28.82 -18.24 -5.90
C GLN A 200 -28.09 -16.98 -6.39
N GLY A 201 -26.75 -17.02 -6.35
CA GLY A 201 -25.93 -16.16 -7.18
C GLY A 201 -25.84 -16.67 -8.62
N PHE A 202 -25.13 -15.93 -9.48
CA PHE A 202 -24.64 -16.39 -10.80
C PHE A 202 -25.70 -16.69 -11.88
N ILE A 203 -26.97 -16.88 -11.54
CA ILE A 203 -28.02 -17.34 -12.48
C ILE A 203 -29.12 -16.30 -12.67
N ALA A 204 -29.73 -16.28 -13.85
CA ALA A 204 -30.89 -15.48 -14.22
C ALA A 204 -31.72 -16.21 -15.31
N ARG A 205 -32.84 -15.60 -15.74
CA ARG A 205 -33.60 -16.07 -16.92
C ARG A 205 -33.58 -15.08 -18.07
N ASP A 206 -33.68 -15.58 -19.29
CA ASP A 206 -34.01 -14.76 -20.46
C ASP A 206 -35.53 -14.57 -20.64
N ASP A 207 -35.92 -13.82 -21.68
CA ASP A 207 -37.31 -13.57 -22.04
C ASP A 207 -38.10 -14.82 -22.43
N GLY A 208 -37.39 -15.87 -22.87
CA GLY A 208 -37.98 -17.18 -23.17
C GLY A 208 -38.08 -18.09 -21.95
N GLY A 209 -37.71 -17.60 -20.76
CA GLY A 209 -37.68 -18.39 -19.53
C GLY A 209 -36.50 -19.37 -19.44
N ARG A 210 -35.53 -19.31 -20.36
CA ARG A 210 -34.34 -20.17 -20.35
C ARG A 210 -33.36 -19.69 -19.29
N THR A 211 -32.63 -20.62 -18.68
CA THR A 211 -31.57 -20.28 -17.72
C THR A 211 -30.38 -19.67 -18.43
N VAL A 212 -29.91 -18.53 -17.93
CA VAL A 212 -28.69 -17.86 -18.35
C VAL A 212 -27.79 -17.62 -17.15
N LEU A 213 -26.49 -17.50 -17.39
CA LEU A 213 -25.49 -17.22 -16.36
C LEU A 213 -25.00 -15.79 -16.46
N LEU A 214 -24.63 -15.20 -15.32
CA LEU A 214 -24.12 -13.83 -15.25
C LEU A 214 -22.60 -13.74 -15.52
N GLY A 215 -21.92 -14.87 -15.74
CA GLY A 215 -20.48 -14.92 -16.02
C GLY A 215 -19.61 -14.83 -14.76
N ARG A 216 -18.33 -14.47 -14.94
CA ARG A 216 -17.37 -14.36 -13.82
C ARG A 216 -17.85 -13.33 -12.80
N GLY A 217 -17.67 -13.64 -11.51
CA GLY A 217 -18.17 -12.81 -10.41
C GLY A 217 -19.70 -12.74 -10.34
N GLY A 218 -20.41 -13.67 -10.98
CA GLY A 218 -21.85 -13.60 -11.10
C GLY A 218 -22.58 -13.61 -9.76
N SER A 219 -22.05 -14.24 -8.71
CA SER A 219 -22.67 -14.18 -7.38
C SER A 219 -22.58 -12.81 -6.72
N ASP A 220 -21.44 -12.11 -6.82
CA ASP A 220 -21.31 -10.73 -6.34
C ASP A 220 -22.26 -9.82 -7.14
N THR A 221 -22.31 -10.05 -8.45
CA THR A 221 -23.17 -9.29 -9.38
C THR A 221 -24.66 -9.54 -9.10
N SER A 222 -25.07 -10.78 -8.78
CA SER A 222 -26.43 -11.09 -8.35
C SER A 222 -26.82 -10.33 -7.09
N ALA A 223 -25.94 -10.30 -6.08
CA ALA A 223 -26.20 -9.56 -4.85
C ALA A 223 -26.35 -8.06 -5.10
N ALA A 224 -25.54 -7.51 -6.01
CA ALA A 224 -25.68 -6.15 -6.45
C ALA A 224 -27.00 -5.88 -7.20
N TYR A 225 -27.42 -6.78 -8.10
CA TYR A 225 -28.71 -6.67 -8.78
C TYR A 225 -29.87 -6.72 -7.78
N PHE A 226 -29.87 -7.65 -6.83
CA PHE A 226 -30.88 -7.68 -5.77
C PHE A 226 -30.86 -6.42 -4.91
N GLY A 227 -29.66 -5.88 -4.59
CA GLY A 227 -29.53 -4.62 -3.88
C GLY A 227 -30.23 -3.47 -4.61
N ALA A 228 -30.05 -3.38 -5.93
CA ALA A 228 -30.71 -2.39 -6.77
C ALA A 228 -32.22 -2.62 -6.89
N LEU A 229 -32.64 -3.85 -7.22
CA LEU A 229 -34.04 -4.24 -7.41
C LEU A 229 -34.89 -3.99 -6.15
N LEU A 230 -34.33 -4.23 -4.97
CA LEU A 230 -35.03 -4.10 -3.69
C LEU A 230 -34.84 -2.73 -3.03
N ALA A 231 -34.06 -1.82 -3.64
CA ALA A 231 -33.60 -0.59 -3.01
C ALA A 231 -33.06 -0.84 -1.59
N ALA A 232 -32.14 -1.81 -1.49
CA ALA A 232 -31.60 -2.24 -0.22
C ALA A 232 -30.85 -1.10 0.49
N SER A 233 -30.90 -1.12 1.83
CA SER A 233 -30.13 -0.18 2.65
C SER A 233 -28.62 -0.36 2.47
N ARG A 234 -28.18 -1.60 2.22
CA ARG A 234 -26.81 -1.97 1.88
C ARG A 234 -26.72 -3.38 1.31
N VAL A 235 -25.64 -3.65 0.59
CA VAL A 235 -25.21 -4.99 0.17
C VAL A 235 -23.95 -5.37 0.93
N GLU A 236 -23.91 -6.55 1.54
CA GLU A 236 -22.75 -7.08 2.26
C GLU A 236 -22.14 -8.24 1.47
N ILE A 237 -20.88 -8.13 1.09
CA ILE A 237 -20.10 -9.19 0.44
C ILE A 237 -19.19 -9.81 1.51
N TRP A 238 -19.53 -11.04 1.91
CA TRP A 238 -18.79 -11.79 2.92
C TRP A 238 -17.76 -12.70 2.26
N THR A 239 -16.49 -12.45 2.56
CA THR A 239 -15.32 -13.13 2.00
C THR A 239 -14.39 -13.62 3.11
N ASP A 240 -13.17 -14.05 2.78
CA ASP A 240 -12.13 -14.54 3.69
C ASP A 240 -11.11 -13.46 4.12
N VAL A 241 -11.35 -12.21 3.73
CA VAL A 241 -10.55 -11.03 4.06
C VAL A 241 -11.46 -9.88 4.48
N ALA A 242 -10.94 -8.97 5.30
CA ALA A 242 -11.71 -7.86 5.86
C ALA A 242 -12.17 -6.85 4.80
N GLY A 243 -11.48 -6.74 3.66
CA GLY A 243 -11.83 -5.76 2.65
C GLY A 243 -10.78 -5.60 1.56
N MET A 244 -10.80 -4.46 0.88
CA MET A 244 -9.80 -4.05 -0.11
C MET A 244 -8.59 -3.45 0.61
N PHE A 245 -7.40 -3.69 0.07
CA PHE A 245 -6.16 -3.18 0.65
C PHE A 245 -5.43 -2.26 -0.34
N SER A 246 -4.58 -1.38 0.18
CA SER A 246 -3.78 -0.44 -0.60
C SER A 246 -2.76 -1.10 -1.52
N ALA A 247 -2.47 -2.39 -1.32
CA ALA A 247 -1.68 -3.24 -2.19
C ALA A 247 -2.08 -4.70 -1.97
N ASN A 248 -1.66 -5.61 -2.85
CA ASN A 248 -1.87 -7.05 -2.61
C ASN A 248 -1.14 -7.49 -1.34
N PRO A 249 -1.84 -7.91 -0.27
CA PRO A 249 -1.21 -8.17 1.01
C PRO A 249 -0.28 -9.39 1.03
N ARG A 250 -0.39 -10.27 0.03
CA ARG A 250 0.52 -11.41 -0.14
C ARG A 250 1.90 -10.99 -0.66
N GLN A 251 1.98 -9.84 -1.33
CA GLN A 251 3.22 -9.27 -1.86
C GLN A 251 3.74 -8.15 -0.95
N VAL A 252 2.84 -7.36 -0.37
CA VAL A 252 3.19 -6.18 0.43
C VAL A 252 2.63 -6.33 1.85
N ALA A 253 3.47 -6.70 2.81
CA ALA A 253 3.04 -6.91 4.21
C ALA A 253 2.49 -5.63 4.87
N GLY A 254 3.02 -4.46 4.47
CA GLY A 254 2.57 -3.14 4.90
C GLY A 254 1.27 -2.64 4.27
N ALA A 255 0.61 -3.44 3.42
CA ALA A 255 -0.64 -3.06 2.78
C ALA A 255 -1.72 -2.72 3.81
N ARG A 256 -2.40 -1.58 3.64
CA ARG A 256 -3.41 -1.07 4.60
C ARG A 256 -4.83 -1.34 4.14
N LEU A 257 -5.71 -1.68 5.07
CA LEU A 257 -7.14 -1.83 4.78
C LEU A 257 -7.72 -0.49 4.30
N LEU A 258 -8.46 -0.50 3.21
CA LEU A 258 -9.19 0.67 2.71
C LEU A 258 -10.57 0.65 3.35
N GLN A 259 -10.81 1.49 4.36
CA GLN A 259 -12.07 1.50 5.10
C GLN A 259 -13.21 2.15 4.31
N ARG A 260 -12.91 3.13 3.46
CA ARG A 260 -13.90 3.87 2.68
C ARG A 260 -13.39 4.16 1.27
N LEU A 261 -14.23 3.86 0.28
CA LEU A 261 -13.99 4.14 -1.14
C LEU A 261 -15.28 4.62 -1.81
N ASP A 262 -15.14 5.39 -2.88
CA ASP A 262 -16.27 5.61 -3.79
C ASP A 262 -16.37 4.49 -4.84
N TYR A 263 -17.48 4.46 -5.59
CA TYR A 263 -17.70 3.43 -6.61
C TYR A 263 -16.65 3.45 -7.73
N GLU A 264 -16.14 4.63 -8.11
CA GLU A 264 -15.18 4.75 -9.20
C GLU A 264 -13.80 4.25 -8.76
N GLU A 265 -13.34 4.67 -7.59
CA GLU A 265 -12.10 4.20 -6.96
C GLU A 265 -12.15 2.67 -6.78
N ALA A 266 -13.23 2.15 -6.20
CA ALA A 266 -13.38 0.70 -6.01
C ALA A 266 -13.40 -0.07 -7.33
N GLN A 267 -14.04 0.48 -8.37
CA GLN A 267 -14.07 -0.10 -9.72
C GLN A 267 -12.67 -0.19 -10.34
N GLU A 268 -11.89 0.88 -10.23
CA GLU A 268 -10.52 0.93 -10.74
C GLU A 268 -9.60 -0.02 -9.96
N ILE A 269 -9.71 -0.10 -8.63
CA ILE A 269 -8.91 -1.04 -7.83
C ILE A 269 -9.29 -2.50 -8.14
N ALA A 270 -10.59 -2.81 -8.24
CA ALA A 270 -11.07 -4.17 -8.52
C ALA A 270 -10.70 -4.64 -9.93
N SER A 271 -10.75 -3.75 -10.93
CA SER A 271 -10.38 -4.08 -12.31
C SER A 271 -8.88 -4.26 -12.48
N THR A 272 -8.04 -3.48 -11.78
CA THR A 272 -6.58 -3.46 -11.99
C THR A 272 -5.80 -4.62 -11.37
N GLY A 273 -6.44 -5.47 -10.56
CA GLY A 273 -5.81 -6.69 -10.04
C GLY A 273 -6.21 -7.09 -8.61
N ALA A 274 -7.04 -6.30 -7.92
CA ALA A 274 -7.51 -6.64 -6.58
C ALA A 274 -8.64 -7.70 -6.62
N LYS A 275 -8.28 -8.97 -6.36
CA LYS A 275 -9.20 -10.13 -6.48
C LYS A 275 -10.20 -10.31 -5.33
N VAL A 276 -10.55 -9.25 -4.60
CA VAL A 276 -11.48 -9.34 -3.45
C VAL A 276 -12.95 -9.28 -3.89
N LEU A 277 -13.22 -8.52 -4.95
CA LEU A 277 -14.56 -8.26 -5.47
C LEU A 277 -14.51 -8.24 -7.00
N HIS A 278 -15.55 -8.75 -7.66
CA HIS A 278 -15.64 -8.60 -9.11
C HIS A 278 -16.18 -7.22 -9.50
N PRO A 279 -15.49 -6.44 -10.36
CA PRO A 279 -15.86 -5.04 -10.66
C PRO A 279 -17.31 -4.87 -11.18
N ARG A 280 -17.82 -5.85 -11.94
CA ARG A 280 -19.20 -5.82 -12.47
C ARG A 280 -20.31 -5.65 -11.41
N CYS A 281 -20.06 -5.97 -10.14
CA CYS A 281 -21.07 -5.81 -9.10
C CYS A 281 -21.21 -4.36 -8.60
N LEU A 282 -20.30 -3.44 -8.94
CA LEU A 282 -20.38 -2.05 -8.48
C LEU A 282 -21.35 -1.22 -9.32
N SER A 283 -21.37 -1.44 -10.64
CA SER A 283 -22.21 -0.67 -11.57
C SER A 283 -23.71 -0.73 -11.23
N PRO A 284 -24.32 -1.89 -10.88
CA PRO A 284 -25.74 -1.96 -10.51
C PRO A 284 -26.13 -1.10 -9.31
N LEU A 285 -25.18 -0.84 -8.40
CA LEU A 285 -25.44 -0.14 -7.13
C LEU A 285 -25.24 1.37 -7.22
N ARG A 286 -24.55 1.83 -8.27
CA ARG A 286 -24.13 3.22 -8.43
C ARG A 286 -25.29 4.19 -8.61
N GLU A 287 -26.19 3.91 -9.55
CA GLU A 287 -27.37 4.75 -9.82
C GLU A 287 -28.36 4.79 -8.64
N PRO A 288 -28.77 3.65 -8.05
CA PRO A 288 -29.64 3.65 -6.87
C PRO A 288 -28.92 4.06 -5.58
N ARG A 289 -27.60 4.31 -5.63
CA ARG A 289 -26.75 4.76 -4.49
C ARG A 289 -26.75 3.80 -3.30
N VAL A 290 -26.85 2.49 -3.54
CA VAL A 290 -26.89 1.46 -2.48
C VAL A 290 -25.47 1.07 -2.04
N PRO A 291 -25.03 1.39 -0.81
CA PRO A 291 -23.67 1.11 -0.39
C PRO A 291 -23.35 -0.40 -0.36
N LEU A 292 -22.11 -0.74 -0.71
CA LEU A 292 -21.57 -2.11 -0.68
C LEU A 292 -20.49 -2.22 0.40
N LEU A 293 -20.65 -3.17 1.31
CA LEU A 293 -19.68 -3.45 2.37
C LEU A 293 -18.98 -4.78 2.06
N ILE A 294 -17.66 -4.82 2.19
CA ILE A 294 -16.88 -6.05 2.12
C ILE A 294 -16.47 -6.40 3.55
N LYS A 295 -16.74 -7.64 3.97
CA LYS A 295 -16.51 -8.12 5.34
C LYS A 295 -15.87 -9.52 5.38
N ASP A 296 -15.20 -9.83 6.48
CA ASP A 296 -14.60 -11.15 6.74
C ASP A 296 -15.60 -12.07 7.45
N THR A 297 -15.91 -13.21 6.84
CA THR A 297 -16.83 -14.23 7.37
C THR A 297 -16.33 -14.85 8.69
N ASN A 298 -15.00 -14.89 8.89
CA ASN A 298 -14.40 -15.48 10.09
C ASN A 298 -14.13 -14.44 11.19
N ARG A 299 -14.17 -13.16 10.84
CA ARG A 299 -13.90 -12.03 11.75
C ARG A 299 -14.92 -10.91 11.54
N PRO A 300 -16.21 -11.17 11.84
CA PRO A 300 -17.30 -10.25 11.56
C PRO A 300 -17.25 -8.93 12.34
N GLU A 301 -16.46 -8.90 13.41
CA GLU A 301 -16.16 -7.73 14.24
C GLU A 301 -15.32 -6.66 13.53
N LEU A 302 -14.57 -7.03 12.49
CA LEU A 302 -13.82 -6.06 11.69
C LEU A 302 -14.79 -5.17 10.89
N GLU A 303 -14.50 -3.87 10.83
CA GLU A 303 -15.32 -2.91 10.09
C GLU A 303 -15.38 -3.22 8.60
N GLY A 304 -14.21 -3.55 8.02
CA GLY A 304 -14.03 -3.89 6.62
C GLY A 304 -13.96 -2.68 5.69
N THR A 305 -14.34 -2.87 4.42
CA THR A 305 -14.36 -1.80 3.39
C THR A 305 -15.79 -1.41 3.06
N SER A 306 -16.12 -0.12 3.17
CA SER A 306 -17.39 0.45 2.72
C SER A 306 -17.22 1.20 1.40
N ILE A 307 -18.04 0.87 0.41
CA ILE A 307 -18.06 1.48 -0.92
C ILE A 307 -19.41 2.17 -1.11
N GLY A 308 -19.40 3.47 -1.42
CA GLY A 308 -20.65 4.24 -1.48
C GLY A 308 -20.59 5.51 -2.33
N PRO A 309 -21.73 6.23 -2.41
CA PRO A 309 -21.86 7.46 -3.20
C PRO A 309 -21.13 8.66 -2.59
N GLU A 310 -20.82 8.62 -1.28
CA GLU A 310 -20.21 9.71 -0.55
C GLU A 310 -18.82 9.33 -0.03
N VAL A 311 -17.83 9.90 -0.69
CA VAL A 311 -16.55 10.20 -0.06
C VAL A 311 -16.48 11.72 -0.14
N ARG A 312 -16.58 12.42 1.01
CA ARG A 312 -16.41 13.89 1.11
C ARG A 312 -15.21 14.33 0.26
N GLU A 313 -15.12 15.59 -0.16
CA GLU A 313 -14.00 16.09 -0.97
C GLU A 313 -12.65 15.91 -0.24
N HIS A 314 -12.02 14.75 -0.40
CA HIS A 314 -10.71 14.45 0.15
C HIS A 314 -9.66 15.07 -0.77
N ALA A 315 -8.58 15.56 -0.17
CA ALA A 315 -7.42 15.99 -0.96
C ALA A 315 -6.94 14.86 -1.90
N PRO A 316 -6.42 15.22 -3.09
CA PRO A 316 -5.84 14.27 -4.04
C PRO A 316 -4.92 13.26 -3.34
N SER A 317 -5.19 11.98 -3.53
CA SER A 317 -4.43 10.89 -2.90
C SER A 317 -4.52 9.59 -3.68
N ILE A 318 -3.41 8.86 -3.72
CA ILE A 318 -3.36 7.49 -4.18
C ILE A 318 -3.93 6.61 -3.07
N LYS A 319 -4.87 5.74 -3.42
CA LYS A 319 -5.52 4.80 -2.50
C LYS A 319 -4.88 3.43 -2.56
N ALA A 320 -4.55 2.97 -3.76
CA ALA A 320 -3.96 1.66 -3.95
C ALA A 320 -2.93 1.62 -5.07
N ILE A 321 -2.05 0.63 -4.97
CA ILE A 321 -1.18 0.16 -6.05
C ILE A 321 -1.47 -1.32 -6.29
N SER A 322 -1.68 -1.69 -7.54
CA SER A 322 -1.95 -3.07 -7.94
C SER A 322 -1.02 -3.48 -9.07
N ALA A 323 -0.82 -4.78 -9.23
CA ALA A 323 -0.09 -5.34 -10.35
C ALA A 323 -0.86 -6.50 -10.98
N ARG A 324 -0.87 -6.55 -12.32
CA ARG A 324 -1.47 -7.63 -13.11
C ARG A 324 -0.42 -8.20 -14.07
N LYS A 325 -0.15 -9.49 -13.93
CA LYS A 325 0.81 -10.27 -14.73
C LYS A 325 0.15 -10.96 -15.93
N GLY A 326 0.95 -11.45 -16.86
CA GLY A 326 0.50 -12.19 -18.05
C GLY A 326 -0.03 -11.32 -19.17
N ILE A 327 0.21 -10.01 -19.13
CA ILE A 327 -0.28 -9.08 -20.14
C ILE A 327 0.53 -9.27 -21.42
N THR A 328 -0.18 -9.28 -22.56
CA THR A 328 0.42 -9.24 -23.88
C THR A 328 0.23 -7.87 -24.49
N LEU A 329 1.32 -7.24 -24.95
CA LEU A 329 1.26 -5.99 -25.70
C LEU A 329 1.36 -6.25 -27.21
N VAL A 330 0.54 -5.56 -27.97
CA VAL A 330 0.62 -5.50 -29.44
C VAL A 330 0.95 -4.06 -29.81
N SER A 331 2.19 -3.83 -30.23
CA SER A 331 2.67 -2.54 -30.73
C SER A 331 2.58 -2.51 -32.26
N MET A 332 1.98 -1.45 -32.78
CA MET A 332 1.64 -1.26 -34.18
C MET A 332 2.28 0.03 -34.67
N GLU A 333 3.30 -0.09 -35.51
CA GLU A 333 4.05 1.04 -36.06
C GLU A 333 3.69 1.27 -37.52
N SER A 334 3.40 2.51 -37.89
CA SER A 334 3.20 2.90 -39.30
C SER A 334 3.63 4.35 -39.53
N VAL A 335 4.44 4.56 -40.57
CA VAL A 335 4.93 5.89 -40.99
C VAL A 335 3.79 6.75 -41.55
N GLY A 336 2.73 6.12 -42.08
CA GLY A 336 1.58 6.78 -42.70
C GLY A 336 0.40 7.08 -41.78
N MET A 337 0.48 6.74 -40.47
CA MET A 337 -0.61 7.01 -39.52
C MET A 337 -0.98 8.50 -39.48
N TRP A 338 0.03 9.37 -39.56
CA TRP A 338 -0.15 10.81 -39.63
C TRP A 338 -0.77 11.15 -40.99
N GLN A 339 -2.05 11.56 -41.00
CA GLN A 339 -2.92 11.87 -42.15
C GLN A 339 -3.75 10.73 -42.76
N GLN A 340 -3.59 9.47 -42.31
CA GLN A 340 -4.45 8.38 -42.76
C GLN A 340 -5.77 8.36 -41.97
N VAL A 341 -6.85 8.82 -42.62
CA VAL A 341 -8.21 8.71 -42.06
C VAL A 341 -8.58 7.24 -41.90
N GLY A 342 -9.03 6.85 -40.71
CA GLY A 342 -9.58 5.52 -40.44
C GLY A 342 -8.60 4.47 -39.91
N PHE A 343 -7.29 4.77 -39.80
CA PHE A 343 -6.31 3.76 -39.35
C PHE A 343 -6.68 3.09 -38.01
N LEU A 344 -7.00 3.89 -36.98
CA LEU A 344 -7.43 3.33 -35.68
C LEU A 344 -8.74 2.54 -35.80
N ALA A 345 -9.66 2.96 -36.66
CA ALA A 345 -10.91 2.25 -36.90
C ALA A 345 -10.65 0.87 -37.53
N ASP A 346 -9.76 0.79 -38.53
CA ASP A 346 -9.38 -0.47 -39.17
C ASP A 346 -8.66 -1.42 -38.20
N VAL A 347 -7.78 -0.87 -37.37
CA VAL A 347 -7.10 -1.61 -36.30
C VAL A 347 -8.13 -2.19 -35.33
N PHE A 348 -9.00 -1.36 -34.74
CA PHE A 348 -10.02 -1.84 -33.79
C PHE A 348 -11.07 -2.73 -34.45
N ASP A 349 -11.33 -2.59 -35.75
CA ASP A 349 -12.18 -3.53 -36.50
C ASP A 349 -11.52 -4.92 -36.63
N ALA A 350 -10.19 -4.99 -36.78
CA ALA A 350 -9.48 -6.27 -36.72
C ALA A 350 -9.64 -6.92 -35.34
N PHE A 351 -9.41 -6.18 -34.24
CA PHE A 351 -9.65 -6.69 -32.87
C PHE A 351 -11.11 -7.17 -32.70
N LYS A 352 -12.08 -6.41 -33.19
CA LYS A 352 -13.50 -6.75 -33.18
C LYS A 352 -13.80 -8.04 -33.95
N ARG A 353 -13.25 -8.22 -35.14
CA ARG A 353 -13.43 -9.43 -35.97
C ARG A 353 -12.85 -10.68 -35.31
N HIS A 354 -11.74 -10.53 -34.59
CA HIS A 354 -11.12 -11.61 -33.81
C HIS A 354 -11.75 -11.79 -32.42
N GLY A 355 -12.72 -10.95 -32.03
CA GLY A 355 -13.41 -11.04 -30.75
C GLY A 355 -12.51 -10.71 -29.55
N LEU A 356 -11.46 -9.93 -29.76
CA LEU A 356 -10.48 -9.57 -28.73
C LEU A 356 -10.81 -8.20 -28.11
N SER A 357 -10.94 -8.17 -26.79
CA SER A 357 -11.11 -6.96 -25.98
C SER A 357 -9.76 -6.31 -25.71
N VAL A 358 -9.66 -5.00 -25.94
CA VAL A 358 -8.48 -4.19 -25.64
C VAL A 358 -8.64 -3.56 -24.25
N ASP A 359 -7.60 -3.66 -23.42
CA ASP A 359 -7.60 -3.17 -22.03
C ASP A 359 -6.95 -1.78 -21.93
N LEU A 360 -5.67 -1.66 -22.25
CA LEU A 360 -4.91 -0.41 -22.24
C LEU A 360 -4.54 0.02 -23.66
N ILE A 361 -4.49 1.33 -23.88
CA ILE A 361 -4.08 1.94 -25.15
C ILE A 361 -3.07 3.04 -24.86
N GLY A 362 -1.93 3.01 -25.52
CA GLY A 362 -1.00 4.13 -25.63
C GLY A 362 -0.77 4.46 -27.09
N SER A 363 -0.80 5.74 -27.41
CA SER A 363 -0.63 6.22 -28.78
C SER A 363 0.40 7.33 -28.86
N ALA A 364 1.18 7.31 -29.93
CA ALA A 364 2.05 8.37 -30.40
C ALA A 364 1.72 8.66 -31.88
N GLU A 365 2.41 9.63 -32.48
CA GLU A 365 2.15 10.04 -33.88
C GLU A 365 2.29 8.90 -34.90
N THR A 366 3.18 7.94 -34.64
CA THR A 366 3.50 6.84 -35.57
C THR A 366 3.40 5.44 -34.96
N ASN A 367 2.95 5.32 -33.71
CA ASN A 367 2.89 4.05 -32.99
C ASN A 367 1.63 3.99 -32.11
N VAL A 368 0.97 2.84 -32.10
CA VAL A 368 -0.11 2.51 -31.17
C VAL A 368 0.23 1.20 -30.49
N THR A 369 0.31 1.20 -29.18
CA THR A 369 0.49 0.00 -28.37
C THR A 369 -0.78 -0.27 -27.60
N VAL A 370 -1.30 -1.47 -27.73
CA VAL A 370 -2.48 -1.93 -26.99
C VAL A 370 -2.14 -3.13 -26.13
N SER A 371 -2.81 -3.26 -24.99
CA SER A 371 -2.71 -4.46 -24.15
C SER A 371 -3.90 -5.39 -24.35
N LEU A 372 -3.61 -6.68 -24.27
CA LEU A 372 -4.56 -7.77 -24.24
C LEU A 372 -4.44 -8.49 -22.90
N ASP A 373 -5.56 -8.59 -22.18
CA ASP A 373 -5.63 -9.35 -20.92
C ASP A 373 -6.08 -10.81 -21.20
N PRO A 374 -5.27 -11.83 -20.86
CA PRO A 374 -5.65 -13.26 -20.98
C PRO A 374 -6.78 -13.69 -20.04
N THR A 375 -7.14 -12.88 -19.04
CA THR A 375 -8.24 -13.20 -18.11
C THR A 375 -9.61 -12.85 -18.71
N GLU A 376 -9.65 -11.79 -19.53
CA GLU A 376 -10.86 -11.35 -20.25
C GLU A 376 -10.96 -11.97 -21.65
N ASN A 377 -9.81 -12.15 -22.30
CA ASN A 377 -9.70 -12.80 -23.59
C ASN A 377 -9.27 -14.24 -23.40
N LEU A 378 -9.97 -15.20 -24.00
CA LEU A 378 -9.48 -16.57 -24.16
C LEU A 378 -8.33 -16.54 -25.19
N LEU A 379 -7.16 -16.03 -24.77
CA LEU A 379 -5.98 -15.92 -25.63
C LEU A 379 -5.40 -17.32 -25.81
N ASP A 380 -5.62 -17.92 -26.98
CA ASP A 380 -4.75 -18.95 -27.51
C ASP A 380 -3.70 -18.32 -28.44
N SER A 381 -2.56 -19.00 -28.59
CA SER A 381 -1.45 -18.51 -29.43
C SER A 381 -1.88 -18.31 -30.88
N ASP A 382 -2.89 -19.06 -31.33
CA ASP A 382 -3.42 -19.02 -32.69
C ASP A 382 -4.22 -17.74 -32.96
N ALA A 383 -5.04 -17.27 -32.01
CA ALA A 383 -5.79 -16.01 -32.14
C ALA A 383 -4.86 -14.79 -32.21
N ILE A 384 -3.80 -14.75 -31.41
CA ILE A 384 -2.82 -13.65 -31.44
C ILE A 384 -2.04 -13.67 -32.77
N ALA A 385 -1.63 -14.85 -33.25
CA ALA A 385 -0.95 -14.99 -34.53
C ALA A 385 -1.86 -14.56 -35.71
N ALA A 386 -3.14 -14.93 -35.68
CA ALA A 386 -4.13 -14.53 -36.69
C ALA A 386 -4.37 -13.01 -36.69
N LEU A 387 -4.53 -12.41 -35.51
CA LEU A 387 -4.64 -10.96 -35.35
C LEU A 387 -3.38 -10.26 -35.90
N ALA A 388 -2.19 -10.73 -35.53
CA ALA A 388 -0.93 -10.14 -35.98
C ALA A 388 -0.77 -10.22 -37.50
N ALA A 389 -1.19 -11.33 -38.13
CA ALA A 389 -1.16 -11.49 -39.58
C ALA A 389 -2.13 -10.54 -40.30
N ASP A 390 -3.31 -10.29 -39.75
CA ASP A 390 -4.27 -9.34 -40.30
C ASP A 390 -3.79 -7.89 -40.15
N LEU A 391 -3.26 -7.52 -38.98
CA LEU A 391 -2.70 -6.19 -38.71
C LEU A 391 -1.42 -5.93 -39.53
N ALA A 392 -0.62 -6.96 -39.80
CA ALA A 392 0.59 -6.86 -40.61
C ALA A 392 0.34 -6.42 -42.07
N ARG A 393 -0.91 -6.47 -42.54
CA ARG A 393 -1.29 -5.94 -43.87
C ARG A 393 -1.30 -4.42 -43.92
N VAL A 394 -1.45 -3.75 -42.78
CA VAL A 394 -1.64 -2.29 -42.68
C VAL A 394 -0.56 -1.58 -41.86
N CYS A 395 0.14 -2.30 -40.97
CA CYS A 395 1.21 -1.74 -40.14
C CYS A 395 2.28 -2.79 -39.81
N ARG A 396 3.41 -2.35 -39.24
CA ARG A 396 4.40 -3.26 -38.66
C ARG A 396 3.95 -3.64 -37.24
N VAL A 397 3.82 -4.93 -36.99
CA VAL A 397 3.34 -5.46 -35.70
C VAL A 397 4.50 -6.03 -34.89
N LYS A 398 4.53 -5.71 -33.60
CA LYS A 398 5.42 -6.32 -32.60
C LYS A 398 4.61 -6.78 -31.41
N VAL A 399 4.75 -8.06 -31.06
CA VAL A 399 4.15 -8.63 -29.86
C VAL A 399 5.20 -8.66 -28.74
N ILE A 400 4.83 -8.21 -27.54
CA ILE A 400 5.70 -8.18 -26.35
C ILE A 400 4.97 -8.91 -25.22
N ALA A 401 5.58 -10.00 -24.74
CA ALA A 401 5.08 -10.82 -23.64
C ALA A 401 6.24 -11.66 -23.05
N PRO A 402 6.18 -12.08 -21.78
CA PRO A 402 5.17 -11.71 -20.78
C PRO A 402 5.43 -10.33 -20.17
N CYS A 403 4.40 -9.51 -20.07
CA CYS A 403 4.46 -8.19 -19.42
C CYS A 403 3.54 -8.14 -18.21
N ALA A 404 3.74 -7.11 -17.39
CA ALA A 404 2.86 -6.82 -16.27
C ALA A 404 2.53 -5.33 -16.17
N ALA A 405 1.29 -5.02 -15.82
CA ALA A 405 0.82 -3.67 -15.57
C ALA A 405 0.85 -3.38 -14.07
N ILE A 406 1.58 -2.35 -13.68
CA ILE A 406 1.54 -1.76 -12.34
C ILE A 406 0.67 -0.52 -12.41
N THR A 407 -0.44 -0.51 -11.68
CA THR A 407 -1.41 0.59 -11.70
C THR A 407 -1.48 1.28 -10.35
N LEU A 408 -1.29 2.59 -10.36
CA LEU A 408 -1.59 3.49 -9.25
C LEU A 408 -3.05 3.93 -9.38
N VAL A 409 -3.86 3.73 -8.34
CA VAL A 409 -5.27 4.10 -8.32
C VAL A 409 -5.53 5.10 -7.20
N GLY A 410 -6.19 6.20 -7.52
CA GLY A 410 -6.65 7.21 -6.58
C GLY A 410 -7.08 8.49 -7.27
N ARG A 411 -7.61 9.44 -6.51
CA ARG A 411 -8.21 10.65 -7.07
C ARG A 411 -7.19 11.77 -7.20
N GLY A 412 -7.21 12.47 -8.32
CA GLY A 412 -6.36 13.66 -8.53
C GLY A 412 -4.95 13.33 -9.01
N MET A 413 -4.76 12.24 -9.76
CA MET A 413 -3.43 11.78 -10.21
C MET A 413 -2.56 12.87 -10.84
N ARG A 414 -3.13 13.74 -11.69
CA ARG A 414 -2.42 14.86 -12.35
C ARG A 414 -1.80 15.84 -11.36
N SER A 415 -2.52 16.22 -10.30
CA SER A 415 -1.97 17.16 -9.31
C SER A 415 -0.89 16.51 -8.46
N MET A 416 -0.86 15.18 -8.37
CA MET A 416 0.13 14.44 -7.59
C MET A 416 1.39 14.06 -8.36
N LEU A 417 1.50 14.34 -9.67
CA LEU A 417 2.68 13.96 -10.47
C LEU A 417 4.01 14.42 -9.85
N HIS A 418 4.03 15.59 -9.21
CA HIS A 418 5.23 16.10 -8.52
C HIS A 418 5.66 15.24 -7.32
N LYS A 419 4.71 14.60 -6.62
CA LYS A 419 4.98 13.67 -5.50
C LYS A 419 5.46 12.31 -5.98
N LEU A 420 5.31 11.99 -7.28
CA LEU A 420 5.70 10.69 -7.84
C LEU A 420 7.15 10.66 -8.33
N SER A 421 7.97 11.68 -8.06
CA SER A 421 9.37 11.73 -8.51
C SER A 421 10.17 10.49 -8.12
N GLY A 422 10.06 10.05 -6.84
CA GLY A 422 10.72 8.84 -6.35
C GLY A 422 10.22 7.57 -7.05
N VAL A 423 8.91 7.47 -7.30
CA VAL A 423 8.27 6.37 -8.03
C VAL A 423 8.74 6.34 -9.49
N LEU A 424 8.76 7.48 -10.16
CA LEU A 424 9.20 7.63 -11.55
C LEU A 424 10.69 7.32 -11.71
N ALA A 425 11.51 7.64 -10.70
CA ALA A 425 12.94 7.32 -10.71
C ALA A 425 13.21 5.80 -10.74
N GLU A 426 12.38 5.00 -10.06
CA GLU A 426 12.46 3.53 -10.12
C GLU A 426 12.16 3.01 -11.54
N PHE A 427 11.15 3.59 -12.19
CA PHE A 427 10.84 3.25 -13.58
C PHE A 427 11.90 3.73 -14.58
N GLY A 428 12.64 4.80 -14.27
CA GLY A 428 13.71 5.33 -15.13
C GLY A 428 14.89 4.38 -15.32
N GLN A 429 15.03 3.37 -14.45
CA GLN A 429 16.07 2.33 -14.55
C GLN A 429 15.61 1.11 -15.35
N LEU A 430 14.35 1.11 -15.80
CA LEU A 430 13.69 -0.05 -16.39
C LEU A 430 13.19 0.23 -17.80
N ARG A 431 12.92 -0.85 -18.51
CA ARG A 431 12.24 -0.78 -19.80
C ARG A 431 10.73 -0.70 -19.59
N VAL A 432 10.20 0.53 -19.58
CA VAL A 432 8.74 0.76 -19.59
C VAL A 432 8.22 0.65 -21.03
N HIS A 433 7.33 -0.32 -21.28
CA HIS A 433 6.78 -0.58 -22.61
C HIS A 433 5.56 0.29 -22.95
N LEU A 434 4.77 0.64 -21.93
CA LEU A 434 3.55 1.45 -22.07
C LEU A 434 3.30 2.25 -20.79
N ILE A 435 2.90 3.51 -20.94
CA ILE A 435 2.33 4.32 -19.86
C ILE A 435 0.93 4.74 -20.30
N SER A 436 -0.06 4.49 -19.45
CA SER A 436 -1.46 4.87 -19.71
C SER A 436 -2.01 5.63 -18.50
N GLN A 437 -2.57 6.80 -18.76
CA GLN A 437 -3.26 7.60 -17.74
C GLN A 437 -4.72 7.75 -18.13
N SER A 438 -5.63 7.48 -17.19
CA SER A 438 -7.05 7.66 -17.44
C SER A 438 -7.43 9.15 -17.56
N SER A 439 -8.41 9.44 -18.43
CA SER A 439 -8.96 10.78 -18.61
C SER A 439 -9.75 11.27 -17.39
N ASN A 440 -10.34 10.34 -16.63
CA ASN A 440 -11.08 10.58 -15.38
C ASN A 440 -10.15 10.88 -14.19
N ASN A 441 -8.82 10.89 -14.38
CA ASN A 441 -7.83 11.25 -13.37
C ASN A 441 -7.82 10.32 -12.12
N LEU A 442 -8.24 9.07 -12.31
CA LEU A 442 -8.32 8.03 -11.26
C LEU A 442 -7.18 7.02 -11.27
N ASN A 443 -6.48 6.83 -12.40
CA ASN A 443 -5.41 5.86 -12.48
C ASN A 443 -4.21 6.32 -13.33
N LEU A 444 -3.06 5.72 -13.05
CA LEU A 444 -1.84 5.81 -13.85
C LEU A 444 -1.19 4.42 -13.88
N THR A 445 -1.04 3.87 -15.08
CA THR A 445 -0.55 2.50 -15.30
C THR A 445 0.78 2.51 -16.04
N PHE A 446 1.73 1.71 -15.56
CA PHE A 446 3.01 1.43 -16.19
C PHE A 446 3.06 -0.05 -16.56
N VAL A 447 3.39 -0.36 -17.82
CA VAL A 447 3.60 -1.75 -18.25
C VAL A 447 5.09 -2.01 -18.40
N VAL A 448 5.58 -3.01 -17.68
CA VAL A 448 6.98 -3.41 -17.59
C VAL A 448 7.13 -4.91 -17.86
N ASP A 449 8.37 -5.40 -17.94
CA ASP A 449 8.65 -6.83 -17.96
C ASP A 449 8.15 -7.50 -16.67
N GLU A 450 7.64 -8.74 -16.77
CA GLU A 450 6.91 -9.38 -15.66
C GLU A 450 7.81 -9.76 -14.46
N ASP A 451 9.09 -10.03 -14.70
CA ASP A 451 10.07 -10.50 -13.73
C ASP A 451 10.43 -9.47 -12.66
N VAL A 452 10.33 -8.17 -12.98
CA VAL A 452 10.68 -7.09 -12.03
C VAL A 452 9.59 -6.78 -10.99
N VAL A 453 8.36 -7.25 -11.22
CA VAL A 453 7.18 -6.76 -10.47
C VAL A 453 7.21 -7.14 -8.99
N ASP A 454 7.63 -8.36 -8.67
CA ASP A 454 7.51 -8.89 -7.30
C ASP A 454 8.41 -8.13 -6.32
N ASP A 455 9.61 -7.74 -6.76
CA ASP A 455 10.55 -6.96 -5.95
C ASP A 455 10.21 -5.46 -5.94
N MET A 456 9.63 -4.95 -7.02
CA MET A 456 9.29 -3.53 -7.14
C MET A 456 8.05 -3.14 -6.34
N LEU A 457 6.99 -3.96 -6.34
CA LEU A 457 5.70 -3.57 -5.80
C LEU A 457 5.76 -3.13 -4.32
N PRO A 458 6.47 -3.84 -3.41
CA PRO A 458 6.66 -3.39 -2.03
C PRO A 458 7.40 -2.05 -1.94
N ARG A 459 8.47 -1.89 -2.72
CA ARG A 459 9.29 -0.67 -2.74
C ARG A 459 8.52 0.54 -3.26
N LEU A 460 7.74 0.37 -4.32
CA LEU A 460 6.87 1.43 -4.85
C LEU A 460 5.79 1.82 -3.83
N HIS A 461 5.21 0.84 -3.13
CA HIS A 461 4.24 1.10 -2.07
C HIS A 461 4.84 1.92 -0.93
N GLU A 462 6.05 1.61 -0.48
CA GLU A 462 6.78 2.39 0.54
C GLU A 462 7.12 3.80 0.04
N LEU A 463 7.59 3.96 -1.20
CA LEU A 463 7.87 5.27 -1.78
C LEU A 463 6.61 6.14 -1.87
N LEU A 464 5.46 5.55 -2.18
CA LEU A 464 4.18 6.26 -2.22
C LEU A 464 3.75 6.74 -0.83
N ILE A 465 4.01 5.96 0.22
CA ILE A 465 3.78 6.36 1.62
C ILE A 465 4.73 7.49 1.99
N GLY A 466 6.04 7.31 1.79
CA GLY A 466 7.08 8.28 2.13
C GLY A 466 6.94 9.61 1.40
N ALA A 467 6.40 9.61 0.17
CA ALA A 467 6.11 10.83 -0.59
C ALA A 467 4.80 11.52 -0.15
N GLY A 468 4.05 10.96 0.81
CA GLY A 468 2.73 11.44 1.20
C GLY A 468 1.70 11.40 0.07
N ALA A 469 1.93 10.58 -0.96
CA ALA A 469 0.98 10.36 -2.06
C ALA A 469 -0.09 9.34 -1.65
N LEU A 470 0.32 8.30 -0.92
CA LEU A 470 -0.55 7.34 -0.24
C LEU A 470 -0.69 7.78 1.22
N ARG A 471 -1.72 8.59 1.49
CA ARG A 471 -1.95 9.29 2.76
C ARG A 471 -2.42 8.37 3.88
N THR A 472 -1.55 7.47 4.32
CA THR A 472 -1.85 6.48 5.37
C THR A 472 -2.23 7.10 6.72
N ASP A 473 -1.96 8.37 6.93
CA ASP A 473 -2.38 9.17 8.08
C ASP A 473 -3.87 9.53 8.08
N ASP A 474 -4.56 9.39 6.94
CA ASP A 474 -6.01 9.58 6.87
C ASP A 474 -6.75 8.32 7.37
N SER A 475 -7.02 8.27 8.68
CA SER A 475 -7.70 7.17 9.36
C SER A 475 -9.17 6.97 8.95
N MET A 476 -9.77 7.86 8.16
CA MET A 476 -11.10 7.59 7.58
C MET A 476 -11.03 6.67 6.36
N VAL A 477 -9.89 6.67 5.66
CA VAL A 477 -9.69 5.93 4.42
C VAL A 477 -8.79 4.73 4.65
N PHE A 478 -7.72 4.88 5.43
CA PHE A 478 -6.72 3.84 5.67
C PHE A 478 -6.82 3.31 7.10
N GLY A 479 -7.19 2.05 7.22
CA GLY A 479 -7.19 1.29 8.45
C GLY A 479 -5.85 0.58 8.75
N PRO A 480 -5.88 -0.41 9.66
CA PRO A 480 -4.69 -1.18 10.03
C PRO A 480 -4.04 -1.91 8.85
N SER A 481 -2.75 -2.23 8.99
CA SER A 481 -2.04 -3.03 8.00
C SER A 481 -2.49 -4.48 8.01
N TRP A 482 -2.29 -5.18 6.89
CA TRP A 482 -2.55 -6.61 6.78
C TRP A 482 -1.82 -7.41 7.85
N GLN A 483 -0.56 -7.09 8.11
CA GLN A 483 0.22 -7.75 9.15
C GLN A 483 -0.38 -7.53 10.55
N SER A 484 -1.02 -6.39 10.80
CA SER A 484 -1.72 -6.11 12.06
C SER A 484 -3.01 -6.91 12.20
N LEU A 485 -3.77 -7.04 11.11
CA LEU A 485 -5.01 -7.80 11.13
C LEU A 485 -4.75 -9.31 11.13
N TYR A 486 -3.85 -9.82 10.30
CA TYR A 486 -3.72 -11.26 9.99
C TYR A 486 -2.35 -11.86 10.30
N GLY A 487 -1.39 -11.08 10.81
CA GLY A 487 -0.08 -11.57 11.20
C GLY A 487 -0.16 -12.62 12.32
N LYS A 488 0.69 -13.65 12.25
CA LYS A 488 0.82 -14.69 13.29
C LYS A 488 1.78 -14.32 14.44
N GLY A 489 2.41 -13.15 14.37
CA GLY A 489 3.32 -12.67 15.40
C GLY A 489 2.60 -11.67 16.30
N GLU A 490 2.93 -11.67 17.59
CA GLU A 490 2.79 -10.48 18.43
C GLU A 490 3.48 -9.33 17.69
N GLN A 491 2.69 -8.52 16.99
CA GLN A 491 3.18 -7.20 16.65
C GLN A 491 3.34 -6.49 17.98
N ALA A 492 4.56 -6.00 18.24
CA ALA A 492 4.71 -4.94 19.21
C ALA A 492 3.81 -3.81 18.71
N THR A 493 2.65 -3.62 19.34
CA THR A 493 1.88 -2.39 19.23
C THR A 493 2.91 -1.27 19.36
N PRO A 494 3.00 -0.33 18.39
CA PRO A 494 3.88 0.82 18.56
C PRO A 494 3.58 1.38 19.94
N GLY A 495 4.57 1.38 20.83
CA GLY A 495 4.38 1.92 22.17
C GLY A 495 3.83 3.33 22.01
N ALA A 496 2.84 3.70 22.82
CA ALA A 496 2.34 5.07 22.84
C ALA A 496 3.54 6.03 22.89
N ALA A 497 3.57 7.02 22.00
CA ALA A 497 4.68 7.94 21.93
C ALA A 497 4.88 8.61 23.30
N TRP A 498 6.12 8.79 23.73
CA TRP A 498 6.45 9.27 25.09
C TRP A 498 5.70 10.56 25.45
N TRP A 499 5.49 11.44 24.45
CA TRP A 499 4.81 12.72 24.63
C TRP A 499 3.32 12.58 24.98
N GLN A 500 2.69 11.43 24.72
CA GLN A 500 1.32 11.16 25.17
C GLN A 500 1.28 11.00 26.70
N GLY A 501 2.24 10.29 27.28
CA GLY A 501 2.39 10.15 28.73
C GLY A 501 2.80 11.48 29.39
N GLU A 502 3.61 12.27 28.71
CA GLU A 502 4.11 13.56 29.19
C GLU A 502 3.22 14.76 28.80
N ARG A 503 2.02 14.52 28.27
CA ARG A 503 1.10 15.57 27.81
C ARG A 503 0.89 16.70 28.85
N PRO A 504 0.66 16.42 30.15
CA PRO A 504 0.51 17.48 31.14
C PRO A 504 1.76 18.35 31.31
N ALA A 505 2.97 17.76 31.20
CA ALA A 505 4.21 18.51 31.30
C ALA A 505 4.45 19.38 30.06
N LEU A 506 4.18 18.84 28.88
CA LEU A 506 4.31 19.55 27.61
C LEU A 506 3.34 20.75 27.52
N LEU A 507 2.09 20.60 27.98
CA LEU A 507 1.14 21.72 28.03
C LEU A 507 1.64 22.85 28.95
N ARG A 508 2.19 22.53 30.14
CA ARG A 508 2.79 23.54 31.02
C ARG A 508 3.97 24.26 30.36
N LEU A 509 4.85 23.51 29.69
CA LEU A 509 5.99 24.10 28.98
C LEU A 509 5.56 25.02 27.84
N ALA A 510 4.44 24.73 27.16
CA ALA A 510 3.86 25.58 26.13
C ALA A 510 3.15 26.81 26.71
N GLU A 511 2.59 26.74 27.92
CA GLU A 511 2.05 27.90 28.63
C GLU A 511 3.15 28.90 29.00
N GLU A 512 4.32 28.41 29.42
CA GLU A 512 5.48 29.25 29.73
C GLU A 512 6.01 29.99 28.50
N ARG A 513 6.17 29.28 27.37
CA ARG A 513 6.70 29.87 26.13
C ARG A 513 6.43 28.98 24.92
N THR A 514 6.09 29.62 23.80
CA THR A 514 6.14 29.04 22.45
C THR A 514 6.76 30.04 21.46
N PRO A 515 7.35 29.57 20.35
CA PRO A 515 7.60 28.15 20.04
C PRO A 515 8.80 27.57 20.80
N ARG A 516 8.73 26.27 21.11
CA ARG A 516 9.70 25.59 22.00
C ARG A 516 9.97 24.15 21.58
N TYR A 517 11.23 23.77 21.49
CA TYR A 517 11.67 22.38 21.40
C TYR A 517 11.75 21.75 22.79
N VAL A 518 11.21 20.53 22.92
CA VAL A 518 11.33 19.73 24.14
C VAL A 518 11.98 18.39 23.79
N TYR A 519 13.05 18.04 24.50
CA TYR A 519 13.81 16.80 24.29
C TYR A 519 13.71 15.86 25.49
N HIS A 520 13.18 14.66 25.26
CA HIS A 520 13.03 13.61 26.25
C HIS A 520 14.30 12.76 26.36
N LEU A 521 15.12 13.03 27.38
CA LEU A 521 16.39 12.34 27.59
C LEU A 521 16.25 10.81 27.78
N PRO A 522 15.19 10.29 28.45
CA PRO A 522 15.00 8.85 28.54
C PRO A 522 14.83 8.17 27.18
N THR A 523 14.17 8.82 26.21
CA THR A 523 14.08 8.30 24.83
C THR A 523 15.45 8.27 24.15
N VAL A 524 16.27 9.32 24.32
CA VAL A 524 17.65 9.34 23.79
C VAL A 524 18.46 8.17 24.34
N ARG A 525 18.39 7.93 25.67
CA ARG A 525 19.09 6.80 26.32
C ARG A 525 18.59 5.45 25.81
N ALA A 526 17.28 5.29 25.65
CA ALA A 526 16.70 4.05 25.14
C ALA A 526 17.20 3.75 23.72
N GLN A 527 17.21 4.76 22.83
CA GLN A 527 17.73 4.60 21.47
C GLN A 527 19.23 4.35 21.45
N ALA A 528 19.99 5.04 22.30
CA ALA A 528 21.43 4.83 22.46
C ALA A 528 21.74 3.37 22.84
N ARG A 529 21.05 2.84 23.86
CA ARG A 529 21.21 1.43 24.29
C ARG A 529 20.79 0.44 23.21
N ARG A 530 19.77 0.77 22.43
CA ARG A 530 19.31 -0.07 21.31
C ARG A 530 20.33 -0.14 20.17
N VAL A 531 21.06 0.93 19.90
CA VAL A 531 22.18 0.89 18.94
C VAL A 531 23.38 0.15 19.55
N LYS A 532 23.69 0.38 20.83
CA LYS A 532 24.79 -0.30 21.54
C LYS A 532 24.58 -1.80 21.72
N SER A 533 23.37 -2.31 21.50
CA SER A 533 23.10 -3.76 21.54
C SER A 533 23.57 -4.50 20.28
N LEU A 534 23.92 -3.78 19.20
CA LEU A 534 24.51 -4.36 17.99
C LEU A 534 25.91 -4.90 18.30
N LYS A 535 26.04 -6.22 18.39
CA LYS A 535 27.28 -6.90 18.78
C LYS A 535 28.35 -6.83 17.71
N ALA A 536 27.93 -6.69 16.46
CA ALA A 536 28.87 -6.60 15.33
C ALA A 536 29.61 -5.25 15.27
N VAL A 537 29.13 -4.21 15.96
CA VAL A 537 29.64 -2.83 15.87
C VAL A 537 30.56 -2.53 17.06
N ASP A 538 31.84 -2.23 16.79
CA ASP A 538 32.83 -1.97 17.84
C ASP A 538 32.75 -0.55 18.39
N ARG A 539 32.43 0.42 17.53
CA ARG A 539 32.35 1.84 17.91
C ARG A 539 31.21 2.54 17.19
N VAL A 540 30.50 3.37 17.95
CA VAL A 540 29.40 4.18 17.44
C VAL A 540 29.75 5.65 17.65
N HIS A 541 29.69 6.43 16.58
CA HIS A 541 29.89 7.88 16.62
C HIS A 541 28.54 8.57 16.44
N TYR A 542 28.13 9.40 17.40
CA TYR A 542 26.96 10.24 17.20
C TYR A 542 27.27 11.32 16.16
N ALA A 543 26.49 11.38 15.08
CA ALA A 543 26.62 12.43 14.08
C ALA A 543 26.03 13.75 14.61
N VAL A 544 26.90 14.64 15.08
CA VAL A 544 26.57 15.83 15.89
C VAL A 544 25.62 16.79 15.17
N LYS A 545 25.76 16.91 13.85
CA LYS A 545 24.85 17.66 12.96
C LYS A 545 23.35 17.34 13.14
N ALA A 546 23.00 16.17 13.70
CA ALA A 546 21.62 15.83 13.99
C ALA A 546 21.01 16.70 15.08
N ASN A 547 21.74 16.94 16.18
CA ASN A 547 21.35 17.81 17.29
C ASN A 547 22.58 18.11 18.16
N THR A 548 22.94 19.38 18.28
CA THR A 548 24.12 19.88 19.00
C THR A 548 23.84 20.26 20.46
N HIS A 549 22.65 19.99 21.00
CA HIS A 549 22.27 20.43 22.34
C HIS A 549 23.22 19.82 23.41
N PRO A 550 23.88 20.63 24.26
CA PRO A 550 24.92 20.15 25.18
C PRO A 550 24.48 19.04 26.12
N GLY A 551 23.23 19.06 26.57
CA GLY A 551 22.67 17.99 27.40
C GLY A 551 22.51 16.65 26.69
N ILE A 552 22.19 16.66 25.38
CA ILE A 552 22.11 15.43 24.57
C ILE A 552 23.52 14.87 24.36
N LEU A 553 24.50 15.74 24.07
CA LEU A 553 25.90 15.34 23.93
C LEU A 553 26.42 14.67 25.21
N LYS A 554 26.14 15.25 26.39
CA LYS A 554 26.50 14.66 27.68
C LYS A 554 25.86 13.28 27.89
N VAL A 555 24.56 13.15 27.66
CA VAL A 555 23.83 11.88 27.80
C VAL A 555 24.39 10.79 26.89
N LEU A 556 24.70 11.12 25.63
CA LEU A 556 25.27 10.14 24.69
C LEU A 556 26.71 9.75 25.08
N ALA A 557 27.51 10.69 25.59
CA ALA A 557 28.84 10.39 26.12
C ALA A 557 28.76 9.43 27.32
N GLU A 558 27.81 9.63 28.24
CA GLU A 558 27.55 8.72 29.38
C GLU A 558 27.11 7.32 28.94
N GLU A 559 26.37 7.18 27.84
CA GLU A 559 26.00 5.89 27.24
C GLU A 559 27.14 5.29 26.38
N GLY A 560 28.32 5.91 26.36
CA GLY A 560 29.54 5.38 25.76
C GLY A 560 29.64 5.57 24.23
N PHE A 561 29.11 6.69 23.72
CA PHE A 561 29.25 7.09 22.33
C PHE A 561 30.52 7.94 22.11
N ALA A 562 31.15 7.74 20.95
CA ALA A 562 32.07 8.69 20.37
C ALA A 562 31.29 9.74 19.55
N PHE A 563 31.96 10.74 18.97
CA PHE A 563 31.28 11.81 18.22
C PHE A 563 31.89 12.05 16.85
N GLU A 564 31.03 12.16 15.84
CA GLU A 564 31.36 12.54 14.47
C GLU A 564 31.00 14.01 14.26
N CYS A 565 31.97 14.79 13.78
CA CYS A 565 31.86 16.22 13.54
C CYS A 565 32.22 16.52 12.08
N VAL A 566 31.43 17.35 11.42
CA VAL A 566 31.66 17.79 10.03
C VAL A 566 32.29 19.18 9.93
N SER A 567 32.40 19.92 11.05
CA SER A 567 32.98 21.27 11.09
C SER A 567 33.79 21.54 12.37
N PRO A 568 34.73 22.51 12.35
CA PRO A 568 35.42 22.94 13.57
C PRO A 568 34.49 23.48 14.67
N GLY A 569 33.33 24.05 14.29
CA GLY A 569 32.32 24.50 15.25
C GLY A 569 31.70 23.33 16.03
N GLU A 570 31.43 22.21 15.36
CA GLU A 570 30.95 20.99 16.01
C GLU A 570 32.03 20.38 16.92
N LEU A 571 33.29 20.35 16.49
CA LEU A 571 34.41 19.91 17.33
C LEU A 571 34.47 20.73 18.63
N ALA A 572 34.38 22.05 18.52
CA ALA A 572 34.40 22.94 19.68
C ALA A 572 33.18 22.73 20.60
N ALA A 573 31.99 22.54 20.03
CA ALA A 573 30.77 22.28 20.79
C ALA A 573 30.85 20.96 21.58
N VAL A 574 31.36 19.89 20.95
CA VAL A 574 31.56 18.60 21.62
C VAL A 574 32.62 18.71 22.70
N SER A 575 33.79 19.28 22.39
CA SER A 575 34.88 19.46 23.37
C SER A 575 34.46 20.30 24.59
N ALA A 576 33.52 21.23 24.44
CA ALA A 576 32.98 21.99 25.57
C ALA A 576 31.97 21.20 26.43
N ALA A 577 31.35 20.16 25.87
CA ALA A 577 30.26 19.43 26.50
C ALA A 577 30.67 18.06 27.08
N VAL A 578 31.68 17.40 26.50
CA VAL A 578 32.06 16.03 26.82
C VAL A 578 33.52 15.92 27.28
N PRO A 579 33.88 14.87 28.05
CA PRO A 579 35.25 14.64 28.52
C PRO A 579 36.30 14.48 27.40
N ASP A 580 37.57 14.76 27.74
CA ASP A 580 38.71 14.73 26.81
C ASP A 580 39.13 13.33 26.36
N ASP A 581 38.66 12.26 26.99
CA ASP A 581 38.95 10.88 26.61
C ASP A 581 37.95 10.31 25.58
N VAL A 582 36.81 10.97 25.34
CA VAL A 582 35.71 10.47 24.49
C VAL A 582 36.05 10.62 23.00
N PRO A 583 36.31 9.58 22.19
CA PRO A 583 36.84 9.71 20.83
C PRO A 583 36.08 10.67 19.89
N LEU A 584 36.83 11.39 19.04
CA LEU A 584 36.31 12.29 18.01
C LEU A 584 36.69 11.81 16.62
N LEU A 585 35.76 11.97 15.68
CA LEU A 585 35.97 11.73 14.26
C LEU A 585 35.58 13.00 13.50
N PHE A 586 36.48 13.48 12.64
CA PHE A 586 36.24 14.64 11.80
C PHE A 586 36.01 14.19 10.36
N THR A 587 34.77 14.27 9.88
CA THR A 587 34.35 13.79 8.55
C THR A 587 33.76 14.92 7.70
N PRO A 588 34.57 15.93 7.35
CA PRO A 588 34.09 17.07 6.57
C PRO A 588 33.83 16.69 5.10
N ASN A 589 33.12 17.56 4.39
CA ASN A 589 33.05 17.56 2.93
C ASN A 589 33.50 18.92 2.40
N PHE A 590 34.37 18.95 1.37
CA PHE A 590 34.96 20.17 0.82
C PHE A 590 35.56 21.12 1.89
N ALA A 591 36.14 20.56 2.97
CA ALA A 591 36.75 21.36 4.03
C ALA A 591 37.93 22.20 3.52
N SER A 592 38.05 23.40 4.07
CA SER A 592 39.19 24.27 3.79
C SER A 592 40.45 23.74 4.48
N ARG A 593 41.63 24.18 3.99
CA ARG A 593 42.90 23.94 4.69
C ARG A 593 42.87 24.40 6.16
N ARG A 594 42.14 25.49 6.44
CA ARG A 594 41.97 26.01 7.80
C ARG A 594 41.16 25.07 8.68
N ASP A 595 40.14 24.42 8.15
CA ASP A 595 39.32 23.46 8.90
C ASP A 595 40.13 22.21 9.26
N PHE A 596 40.92 21.69 8.32
CA PHE A 596 41.86 20.59 8.61
C PHE A 596 42.90 21.00 9.65
N ALA A 597 43.48 22.20 9.54
CA ALA A 597 44.44 22.69 10.53
C ALA A 597 43.81 22.79 11.93
N ALA A 598 42.57 23.29 12.04
CA ALA A 598 41.85 23.34 13.30
C ALA A 598 41.56 21.93 13.86
N ALA A 599 41.12 20.99 13.02
CA ALA A 599 40.84 19.64 13.43
C ALA A 599 42.10 18.88 13.90
N LEU A 600 43.25 19.10 13.25
CA LEU A 600 44.53 18.49 13.62
C LEU A 600 45.12 18.95 14.96
N LEU A 601 44.64 20.09 15.49
CA LEU A 601 44.95 20.57 16.84
C LEU A 601 44.09 19.90 17.92
N THR A 602 43.08 19.13 17.51
CA THR A 602 42.25 18.33 18.40
C THR A 602 42.72 16.88 18.39
N ARG A 603 42.07 16.06 19.21
CA ARG A 603 42.24 14.60 19.26
C ARG A 603 41.37 13.84 18.23
N ALA A 604 40.83 14.53 17.24
CA ALA A 604 40.00 13.91 16.21
C ALA A 604 40.82 13.03 15.26
N THR A 605 40.27 11.87 14.92
CA THR A 605 40.71 11.11 13.74
C THR A 605 40.19 11.82 12.50
N ILE A 606 41.01 11.99 11.46
CA ILE A 606 40.67 12.79 10.29
C ILE A 606 40.23 11.89 9.13
N THR A 607 39.06 12.16 8.57
CA THR A 607 38.60 11.57 7.31
C THR A 607 38.86 12.52 6.15
N ILE A 608 39.41 12.00 5.05
CA ILE A 608 39.60 12.74 3.80
C ILE A 608 38.60 12.24 2.75
N ASP A 609 37.88 13.18 2.16
CA ASP A 609 36.73 12.92 1.26
C ASP A 609 37.02 13.14 -0.22
N ALA A 610 38.20 13.68 -0.57
CA ALA A 610 38.58 14.02 -1.95
C ALA A 610 40.10 13.90 -2.16
N LEU A 611 40.55 13.89 -3.42
CA LEU A 611 41.99 13.91 -3.75
C LEU A 611 42.68 15.23 -3.39
N HIS A 612 41.98 16.36 -3.46
CA HIS A 612 42.58 17.69 -3.33
C HIS A 612 43.39 17.91 -2.03
N PRO A 613 42.88 17.54 -0.83
CA PRO A 613 43.64 17.74 0.41
C PRO A 613 44.95 16.96 0.46
N ILE A 614 44.97 15.70 -0.01
CA ILE A 614 46.18 14.89 0.00
C ILE A 614 47.17 15.31 -1.09
N GLU A 615 46.66 15.74 -2.25
CA GLU A 615 47.48 16.18 -3.39
C GLU A 615 48.18 17.53 -3.16
N HIS A 616 47.49 18.49 -2.51
CA HIS A 616 48.02 19.84 -2.38
C HIS A 616 48.48 20.20 -0.95
N TRP A 617 48.00 19.49 0.07
CA TRP A 617 48.28 19.78 1.47
C TRP A 617 48.84 18.54 2.22
N GLY A 618 49.42 17.59 1.49
CA GLY A 618 49.92 16.31 2.02
C GLY A 618 50.79 16.45 3.28
N ASP A 619 51.69 17.44 3.32
CA ASP A 619 52.58 17.72 4.47
C ASP A 619 51.83 17.87 5.81
N MET A 620 50.57 18.31 5.80
CA MET A 620 49.75 18.45 7.01
C MET A 620 49.40 17.10 7.66
N PHE A 621 49.42 16.03 6.87
CA PHE A 621 49.03 14.68 7.27
C PHE A 621 50.25 13.77 7.49
N ALA A 622 51.47 14.29 7.32
CA ALA A 622 52.70 13.52 7.53
C ALA A 622 52.77 12.93 8.95
N GLY A 623 53.02 11.63 9.03
CA GLY A 623 53.06 10.86 10.29
C GLY A 623 51.70 10.69 10.97
N ARG A 624 50.58 10.97 10.28
CA ARG A 624 49.23 10.83 10.82
C ARG A 624 48.51 9.62 10.24
N ASP A 625 47.67 9.04 11.06
CA ASP A 625 46.67 8.06 10.64
C ASP A 625 45.42 8.79 10.14
N ILE A 626 44.94 8.42 8.95
CA ILE A 626 43.77 9.01 8.30
C ILE A 626 42.77 7.94 7.86
N VAL A 627 41.52 8.36 7.71
CA VAL A 627 40.43 7.56 7.12
C VAL A 627 40.14 8.08 5.72
N LEU A 628 39.97 7.19 4.76
CA LEU A 628 39.56 7.54 3.40
C LEU A 628 38.06 7.31 3.25
N ARG A 629 37.31 8.36 2.86
CA ARG A 629 35.92 8.20 2.45
C ARG A 629 35.84 7.85 0.97
N VAL A 630 35.09 6.81 0.64
CA VAL A 630 34.95 6.26 -0.71
C VAL A 630 33.51 6.37 -1.22
N ASP A 631 33.35 6.59 -2.52
CA ASP A 631 32.07 6.43 -3.21
C ASP A 631 31.99 5.02 -3.81
N LEU A 632 31.02 4.23 -3.34
CA LEU A 632 30.81 2.86 -3.82
C LEU A 632 29.96 2.80 -5.11
N GLY A 633 29.56 3.95 -5.67
CA GLY A 633 28.88 4.04 -6.97
C GLY A 633 27.37 3.79 -6.92
N ARG A 634 26.79 3.47 -5.75
CA ARG A 634 25.34 3.31 -5.53
C ARG A 634 24.90 4.10 -4.30
N GLY A 635 23.92 4.99 -4.43
CA GLY A 635 23.30 5.71 -3.30
C GLY A 635 21.82 5.35 -3.13
N LEU A 636 21.38 5.18 -1.88
CA LEU A 636 19.98 4.94 -1.51
C LEU A 636 19.51 6.08 -0.59
N GLY A 637 18.23 6.42 -0.60
CA GLY A 637 17.72 7.53 0.21
C GLY A 637 16.30 7.92 -0.16
N HIS A 638 15.55 8.42 0.82
CA HIS A 638 14.13 8.79 0.68
C HIS A 638 13.88 10.05 -0.16
N HIS A 639 14.94 10.83 -0.46
CA HIS A 639 14.88 12.01 -1.33
C HIS A 639 16.21 12.18 -2.08
N GLU A 640 16.21 12.85 -3.24
CA GLU A 640 17.41 13.08 -4.06
C GLU A 640 18.54 13.77 -3.27
N LYS A 641 18.20 14.79 -2.47
CA LYS A 641 19.11 15.55 -1.61
C LYS A 641 19.74 14.74 -0.44
N VAL A 642 19.31 13.52 -0.18
CA VAL A 642 19.84 12.65 0.90
C VAL A 642 20.46 11.34 0.38
N LYS A 643 20.60 11.19 -0.95
CA LYS A 643 21.39 10.13 -1.57
C LYS A 643 22.84 10.58 -1.63
N THR A 644 23.75 9.86 -0.98
CA THR A 644 25.15 10.28 -0.79
C THR A 644 26.19 9.42 -1.52
N GLY A 645 25.77 8.55 -2.46
CA GLY A 645 26.64 7.75 -3.34
C GLY A 645 26.16 7.71 -4.79
N GLY A 646 27.05 7.41 -5.75
CA GLY A 646 26.76 7.33 -7.19
C GLY A 646 27.26 8.54 -8.01
N THR A 647 27.16 8.47 -9.35
CA THR A 647 27.79 9.43 -10.30
C THR A 647 27.37 10.91 -10.16
N GLY A 648 26.30 11.20 -9.40
CA GLY A 648 25.87 12.56 -9.05
C GLY A 648 26.22 13.00 -7.63
N SER A 649 26.91 12.15 -6.85
CA SER A 649 27.30 12.42 -5.47
C SER A 649 28.55 13.30 -5.41
N LYS A 650 28.54 14.26 -4.49
CA LYS A 650 29.72 15.09 -4.17
C LYS A 650 30.59 14.53 -3.06
N PHE A 651 30.34 13.30 -2.62
CA PHE A 651 30.93 12.71 -1.43
C PHE A 651 31.77 11.49 -1.79
N GLY A 652 32.93 11.37 -1.16
CA GLY A 652 33.85 10.26 -1.29
C GLY A 652 34.72 10.32 -2.54
N VAL A 653 35.88 9.67 -2.45
CA VAL A 653 36.75 9.43 -3.61
C VAL A 653 36.17 8.26 -4.43
N PRO A 654 35.96 8.43 -5.76
CA PRO A 654 35.52 7.35 -6.62
C PRO A 654 36.47 6.14 -6.59
N ILE A 655 35.94 4.92 -6.76
CA ILE A 655 36.73 3.68 -6.70
C ILE A 655 37.94 3.71 -7.64
N GLU A 656 37.78 4.26 -8.84
CA GLU A 656 38.83 4.40 -9.86
C GLU A 656 39.97 5.34 -9.45
N HIS A 657 39.79 6.14 -8.41
CA HIS A 657 40.78 7.10 -7.91
C HIS A 657 41.44 6.68 -6.60
N ILE A 658 41.02 5.55 -6.01
CA ILE A 658 41.59 5.04 -4.75
C ILE A 658 43.09 4.78 -4.88
N ASP A 659 43.54 4.10 -5.93
CA ASP A 659 44.96 3.77 -6.08
C ASP A 659 45.82 5.04 -6.23
N ARG A 660 45.28 6.11 -6.82
CA ARG A 660 45.94 7.43 -6.87
C ARG A 660 45.99 8.07 -5.49
N PHE A 661 44.89 8.03 -4.74
CA PHE A 661 44.83 8.55 -3.38
C PHE A 661 45.87 7.88 -2.48
N LEU A 662 45.97 6.54 -2.54
CA LEU A 662 46.91 5.77 -1.73
C LEU A 662 48.37 6.11 -2.03
N ARG A 663 48.74 6.30 -3.31
CA ARG A 663 50.09 6.76 -3.68
C ARG A 663 50.39 8.14 -3.13
N LEU A 664 49.47 9.09 -3.26
CA LEU A 664 49.64 10.44 -2.72
C LEU A 664 49.74 10.44 -1.20
N ALA A 665 48.99 9.58 -0.51
CA ALA A 665 49.07 9.43 0.94
C ALA A 665 50.44 8.89 1.38
N ASP A 666 50.97 7.88 0.68
CA ASP A 666 52.30 7.34 0.92
C ASP A 666 53.41 8.38 0.68
N GLU A 667 53.34 9.11 -0.44
CA GLU A 667 54.26 10.22 -0.75
C GLU A 667 54.23 11.34 0.30
N ALA A 668 53.05 11.62 0.86
CA ALA A 668 52.85 12.58 1.94
C ALA A 668 53.25 12.05 3.34
N GLY A 669 53.60 10.77 3.47
CA GLY A 669 53.89 10.12 4.75
C GLY A 669 52.66 9.95 5.65
N ALA A 670 51.45 9.97 5.09
CA ALA A 670 50.19 9.73 5.79
C ALA A 670 49.77 8.26 5.67
N ARG A 671 49.28 7.66 6.75
CA ARG A 671 48.86 6.25 6.75
C ARG A 671 47.34 6.13 6.70
N VAL A 672 46.81 5.52 5.64
CA VAL A 672 45.39 5.22 5.53
C VAL A 672 45.06 3.97 6.36
N ILE A 673 44.36 4.16 7.47
CA ILE A 673 44.02 3.07 8.42
C ILE A 673 42.56 2.65 8.36
N GLY A 674 41.71 3.43 7.69
CA GLY A 674 40.28 3.18 7.66
C GLY A 674 39.63 3.54 6.34
N LEU A 675 38.53 2.84 6.02
CA LEU A 675 37.64 3.19 4.93
C LEU A 675 36.29 3.62 5.49
N HIS A 676 35.69 4.64 4.89
CA HIS A 676 34.36 5.11 5.22
C HIS A 676 33.48 5.16 3.97
N ALA A 677 32.25 4.64 4.07
CA ALA A 677 31.20 4.91 3.10
C ALA A 677 29.91 5.28 3.81
N HIS A 678 29.17 6.22 3.22
CA HIS A 678 27.84 6.59 3.68
C HIS A 678 26.97 6.75 2.44
N LEU A 679 25.97 5.87 2.28
CA LEU A 679 25.20 5.76 1.04
C LEU A 679 23.78 6.31 1.14
N GLY A 680 23.33 6.78 2.31
CA GLY A 680 21.98 7.33 2.46
C GLY A 680 21.55 7.71 3.88
N SER A 681 20.37 8.33 3.99
CA SER A 681 19.70 8.66 5.25
C SER A 681 18.24 8.22 5.26
N GLY A 682 17.72 7.82 6.44
CA GLY A 682 16.33 7.40 6.62
C GLY A 682 16.04 5.98 6.14
N ILE A 683 17.03 5.09 6.16
CA ILE A 683 16.92 3.72 5.63
C ILE A 683 16.27 2.81 6.68
N LEU A 684 15.27 2.04 6.28
CA LEU A 684 14.55 1.08 7.16
C LEU A 684 14.87 -0.39 6.81
N ASP A 685 15.61 -0.64 5.73
CA ASP A 685 16.06 -1.97 5.32
C ASP A 685 17.39 -2.36 5.99
N ALA A 686 17.36 -3.42 6.79
CA ALA A 686 18.52 -3.96 7.49
C ALA A 686 19.59 -4.55 6.55
N GLY A 687 19.23 -5.01 5.34
CA GLY A 687 20.15 -5.58 4.37
C GLY A 687 21.20 -4.59 3.86
N HIS A 688 20.81 -3.32 3.76
CA HIS A 688 21.64 -2.22 3.23
C HIS A 688 23.05 -2.17 3.83
N TRP A 689 23.17 -2.11 5.15
CA TRP A 689 24.47 -1.97 5.81
C TRP A 689 25.35 -3.22 5.67
N GLY A 690 24.74 -4.41 5.47
CA GLY A 690 25.48 -5.63 5.15
C GLY A 690 26.19 -5.56 3.79
N GLU A 691 25.53 -4.98 2.80
CA GLU A 691 26.11 -4.75 1.47
C GLU A 691 27.26 -3.75 1.54
N VAL A 692 27.06 -2.61 2.21
CA VAL A 692 28.11 -1.59 2.41
C VAL A 692 29.31 -2.18 3.11
N TYR A 693 29.07 -2.91 4.21
CA TYR A 693 30.13 -3.55 4.97
C TYR A 693 30.93 -4.53 4.10
N SER A 694 30.25 -5.39 3.33
CA SER A 694 30.91 -6.38 2.47
C SER A 694 31.76 -5.73 1.38
N GLN A 695 31.28 -4.64 0.77
CA GLN A 695 32.01 -3.91 -0.26
C GLN A 695 33.25 -3.20 0.31
N LEU A 696 33.10 -2.54 1.46
CA LEU A 696 34.22 -1.91 2.16
C LEU A 696 35.28 -2.95 2.57
N ALA A 697 34.84 -4.12 3.05
CA ALA A 697 35.75 -5.20 3.44
C ALA A 697 36.55 -5.75 2.27
N ALA A 698 35.90 -6.03 1.13
CA ALA A 698 36.58 -6.49 -0.08
C ALA A 698 37.61 -5.46 -0.60
N LEU A 699 37.27 -4.17 -0.50
CA LEU A 699 38.20 -3.10 -0.86
C LEU A 699 39.37 -3.01 0.14
N ALA A 700 39.11 -3.17 1.43
CA ALA A 700 40.11 -3.10 2.49
C ALA A 700 41.18 -4.21 2.37
N GLU A 701 40.77 -5.44 2.03
CA GLU A 701 41.70 -6.55 1.79
C GLU A 701 42.71 -6.25 0.67
N ARG A 702 42.29 -5.50 -0.36
CA ARG A 702 43.17 -5.09 -1.46
C ARG A 702 44.23 -4.05 -1.02
N ILE A 703 43.91 -3.22 -0.02
CA ILE A 703 44.79 -2.13 0.45
C ILE A 703 45.78 -2.62 1.52
N GLY A 704 45.35 -3.54 2.39
CA GLY A 704 46.22 -4.21 3.38
C GLY A 704 46.60 -3.39 4.62
N THR A 705 46.52 -2.05 4.59
CA THR A 705 46.81 -1.19 5.76
C THR A 705 45.57 -0.88 6.63
N ILE A 706 44.38 -1.29 6.16
CA ILE A 706 43.10 -0.95 6.77
C ILE A 706 42.86 -1.79 8.03
N THR A 707 42.43 -1.13 9.11
CA THR A 707 42.03 -1.78 10.38
C THR A 707 40.60 -1.43 10.77
N VAL A 708 40.02 -0.37 10.19
CA VAL A 708 38.69 0.15 10.52
C VAL A 708 37.83 0.28 9.27
N LEU A 709 36.59 -0.19 9.35
CA LEU A 709 35.56 0.01 8.34
C LEU A 709 34.40 0.77 8.96
N ASN A 710 34.15 1.96 8.45
CA ASN A 710 33.05 2.81 8.86
C ASN A 710 31.95 2.73 7.81
N ILE A 711 30.82 2.13 8.18
CA ILE A 711 29.66 1.95 7.29
C ILE A 711 28.71 3.17 7.30
N GLY A 712 29.14 4.26 7.96
CA GLY A 712 28.39 5.50 8.06
C GLY A 712 27.14 5.36 8.93
N GLY A 713 26.26 6.34 8.81
CA GLY A 713 24.97 6.38 9.53
C GLY A 713 23.78 5.98 8.68
N GLY A 714 22.69 6.74 8.85
CA GLY A 714 21.53 6.70 7.97
C GLY A 714 20.35 5.88 8.48
N LEU A 715 20.43 5.33 9.70
CA LEU A 715 19.35 4.56 10.32
C LEU A 715 18.07 5.41 10.37
N GLY A 716 17.00 4.87 9.79
CA GLY A 716 15.70 5.51 9.73
C GLY A 716 14.90 5.32 11.01
N VAL A 717 14.06 6.29 11.31
CA VAL A 717 12.90 6.15 12.21
C VAL A 717 11.64 6.26 11.35
N PRO A 718 10.60 5.45 11.61
CA PRO A 718 9.32 5.55 10.93
C PRO A 718 8.82 6.98 11.00
N SER A 719 8.61 7.61 9.86
CA SER A 719 8.02 8.94 9.81
C SER A 719 6.54 8.84 9.53
N HIS A 720 6.10 7.99 8.60
CA HIS A 720 4.67 7.88 8.28
C HIS A 720 3.97 6.81 9.13
N PRO A 721 2.67 7.00 9.42
CA PRO A 721 1.86 5.95 10.02
C PRO A 721 1.92 4.69 9.15
N GLY A 722 2.38 3.58 9.75
CA GLY A 722 2.41 2.25 9.12
C GLY A 722 3.74 1.83 8.53
N GLU A 723 4.72 2.72 8.49
CA GLU A 723 6.10 2.32 8.29
C GLU A 723 6.54 1.40 9.44
N SER A 724 7.20 0.30 9.09
CA SER A 724 7.74 -0.61 10.09
C SER A 724 9.05 -0.05 10.63
N PRO A 725 9.29 -0.10 11.96
CA PRO A 725 10.56 0.30 12.51
C PRO A 725 11.69 -0.61 12.01
N LEU A 726 12.88 -0.05 11.89
CA LEU A 726 14.09 -0.81 11.57
C LEU A 726 14.27 -1.97 12.57
N ASP A 727 14.30 -3.20 12.05
CA ASP A 727 14.56 -4.39 12.85
C ASP A 727 16.06 -4.45 13.21
N MET A 728 16.38 -3.91 14.38
CA MET A 728 17.74 -3.92 14.93
C MET A 728 18.29 -5.34 15.14
N GLY A 729 17.44 -6.34 15.38
CA GLY A 729 17.86 -7.74 15.48
C GLY A 729 18.22 -8.34 14.11
N ALA A 730 17.46 -7.99 13.07
CA ALA A 730 17.84 -8.35 11.69
C ALA A 730 19.14 -7.66 11.26
N LEU A 731 19.29 -6.36 11.58
CA LEU A 731 20.51 -5.61 11.33
C LEU A 731 21.73 -6.27 11.99
N ASP A 732 21.62 -6.62 13.28
CA ASP A 732 22.72 -7.29 14.00
C ASP A 732 23.10 -8.64 13.37
N ARG A 733 22.10 -9.43 12.95
CA ARG A 733 22.34 -10.72 12.26
C ARG A 733 23.11 -10.53 10.95
N VAL A 734 22.68 -9.57 10.13
CA VAL A 734 23.33 -9.26 8.85
C VAL A 734 24.77 -8.79 9.06
N LEU A 735 24.99 -7.83 9.96
CA LEU A 735 26.33 -7.32 10.26
C LEU A 735 27.24 -8.38 10.88
N THR A 736 26.71 -9.23 11.75
CA THR A 736 27.46 -10.34 12.36
C THR A 736 27.91 -11.35 11.32
N SER A 737 27.06 -11.66 10.34
CA SER A 737 27.42 -12.58 9.23
C SER A 737 28.60 -12.05 8.43
N VAL A 738 28.65 -10.75 8.13
CA VAL A 738 29.76 -10.14 7.40
C VAL A 738 31.02 -10.10 8.28
N ARG A 739 30.88 -9.76 9.58
CA ARG A 739 31.99 -9.76 10.53
C ARG A 739 32.65 -11.13 10.67
N GLN A 740 31.89 -12.22 10.58
CA GLN A 740 32.46 -13.58 10.62
C GLN A 740 33.37 -13.87 9.42
N ALA A 741 33.08 -13.29 8.25
CA ALA A 741 33.93 -13.40 7.07
C ALA A 741 35.17 -12.50 7.16
N TYR A 742 35.07 -11.35 7.84
CA TYR A 742 36.15 -10.36 7.95
C TYR A 742 36.45 -9.95 9.40
N PRO A 743 36.88 -10.89 10.28
CA PRO A 743 37.07 -10.63 11.71
C PRO A 743 38.23 -9.68 12.04
N GLN A 744 39.13 -9.41 11.08
CA GLN A 744 40.30 -8.56 11.24
C GLN A 744 39.98 -7.05 11.29
N PHE A 745 38.80 -6.63 10.80
CA PHE A 745 38.43 -5.22 10.74
C PHE A 745 37.50 -4.84 11.89
N GLN A 746 37.75 -3.67 12.49
CA GLN A 746 36.80 -3.05 13.39
C GLN A 746 35.68 -2.39 12.59
N LEU A 747 34.44 -2.55 13.04
CA LEU A 747 33.26 -1.95 12.41
C LEU A 747 32.80 -0.72 13.20
N TRP A 748 32.74 0.43 12.52
CA TRP A 748 32.24 1.69 13.05
C TRP A 748 30.95 2.11 12.35
N MET A 749 30.09 2.83 13.07
CA MET A 749 28.81 3.35 12.56
C MET A 749 28.57 4.77 13.07
N GLU A 750 27.83 5.58 12.30
CA GLU A 750 27.60 7.01 12.56
C GLU A 750 26.11 7.42 12.68
N PRO A 751 25.30 6.78 13.55
CA PRO A 751 23.90 7.15 13.70
C PRO A 751 23.77 8.57 14.26
N GLY A 752 22.94 9.40 13.63
CA GLY A 752 22.54 10.71 14.13
C GLY A 752 21.05 10.76 14.39
N ARG A 753 20.27 10.94 13.31
CA ARG A 753 18.80 11.08 13.34
C ARG A 753 18.11 10.02 14.21
N TYR A 754 18.49 8.75 14.08
CA TYR A 754 17.88 7.64 14.82
C TYR A 754 17.86 7.84 16.35
N LEU A 755 18.90 8.47 16.90
CA LEU A 755 19.06 8.62 18.34
C LEU A 755 18.19 9.72 18.94
N VAL A 756 17.89 10.74 18.15
CA VAL A 756 17.33 11.99 18.67
C VAL A 756 16.01 12.39 18.03
N ALA A 757 15.66 11.91 16.83
CA ALA A 757 14.44 12.30 16.14
C ALA A 757 13.19 12.09 17.00
N ASP A 758 12.91 10.83 17.38
CA ASP A 758 11.73 10.49 18.20
C ASP A 758 11.79 11.05 19.62
N ALA A 759 12.95 11.51 20.09
CA ALA A 759 13.12 12.08 21.41
C ALA A 759 12.72 13.56 21.50
N GLY A 760 12.46 14.23 20.38
CA GLY A 760 12.14 15.66 20.37
C GLY A 760 10.80 16.00 19.75
N VAL A 761 10.14 17.02 20.30
CA VAL A 761 8.92 17.63 19.78
C VAL A 761 9.08 19.14 19.70
N LEU A 762 8.41 19.78 18.74
CA LEU A 762 8.25 21.23 18.68
C LEU A 762 6.82 21.59 19.13
N LEU A 763 6.72 22.43 20.14
CA LEU A 763 5.47 22.98 20.65
C LEU A 763 5.24 24.37 20.06
N ALA A 764 4.03 24.60 19.58
CA ALA A 764 3.59 25.85 18.95
C ALA A 764 2.15 26.16 19.34
N LYS A 765 1.74 27.42 19.26
CA LYS A 765 0.34 27.83 19.47
C LYS A 765 -0.33 28.14 18.15
N VAL A 766 -1.62 27.79 18.07
CA VAL A 766 -2.48 28.28 16.99
C VAL A 766 -2.65 29.79 17.17
N THR A 767 -2.35 30.53 16.10
CA THR A 767 -2.55 31.98 16.04
C THR A 767 -3.91 32.32 15.44
N GLN A 768 -4.29 31.65 14.35
CA GLN A 768 -5.56 31.90 13.65
C GLN A 768 -5.91 30.75 12.70
N GLU A 769 -7.20 30.65 12.38
CA GLU A 769 -7.71 29.85 11.28
C GLU A 769 -8.08 30.76 10.09
N LYS A 770 -7.85 30.28 8.87
CA LYS A 770 -8.26 30.98 7.65
C LYS A 770 -8.86 30.01 6.64
N GLU A 771 -10.05 30.33 6.15
CA GLU A 771 -10.67 29.61 5.03
C GLU A 771 -10.36 30.28 3.70
N LYS A 772 -10.09 29.49 2.66
CA LYS A 772 -9.89 29.98 1.29
C LYS A 772 -10.56 29.04 0.28
N GLY A 773 -11.54 29.57 -0.45
CA GLY A 773 -12.38 28.75 -1.34
C GLY A 773 -13.31 27.84 -0.53
N ALA A 774 -13.96 26.87 -1.20
CA ALA A 774 -14.91 25.98 -0.53
C ALA A 774 -14.22 24.98 0.43
N ASN A 775 -12.95 24.62 0.18
CA ASN A 775 -12.37 23.37 0.72
C ASN A 775 -10.98 23.48 1.35
N THR A 776 -10.43 24.69 1.52
CA THR A 776 -9.08 24.82 2.13
C THR A 776 -9.15 25.62 3.41
N ARG A 777 -8.85 24.94 4.53
CA ARG A 777 -8.66 25.56 5.84
C ARG A 777 -7.19 25.59 6.19
N TYR A 778 -6.70 26.75 6.57
CA TYR A 778 -5.33 26.96 7.04
C TYR A 778 -5.35 27.11 8.56
N LEU A 779 -4.48 26.37 9.25
CA LEU A 779 -4.23 26.52 10.67
C LEU A 779 -2.86 27.19 10.83
N GLY A 780 -2.85 28.48 11.15
CA GLY A 780 -1.63 29.25 11.32
C GLY A 780 -1.03 29.04 12.71
N LEU A 781 0.27 28.74 12.78
CA LEU A 781 1.01 28.60 14.03
C LEU A 781 1.93 29.80 14.29
N ASP A 782 2.38 29.96 15.53
CA ASP A 782 3.37 30.98 15.93
C ASP A 782 4.83 30.64 15.53
N THR A 783 5.02 29.55 14.78
CA THR A 783 6.30 29.08 14.23
C THR A 783 6.14 28.54 12.83
N GLY A 784 7.25 28.42 12.10
CA GLY A 784 7.28 27.96 10.72
C GLY A 784 8.61 27.33 10.33
N MET A 785 8.92 27.39 9.04
CA MET A 785 10.13 26.85 8.43
C MET A 785 11.42 27.42 9.01
N ASN A 786 11.37 28.58 9.68
CA ASN A 786 12.52 29.15 10.38
C ASN A 786 12.93 28.30 11.59
N SER A 787 11.97 27.66 12.28
CA SER A 787 12.25 26.77 13.40
C SER A 787 12.35 25.32 12.95
N LEU A 788 11.52 24.87 11.99
CA LEU A 788 11.55 23.52 11.43
C LEU A 788 11.51 23.57 9.90
N ILE A 789 12.68 23.66 9.27
CA ILE A 789 12.79 23.81 7.81
C ILE A 789 12.52 22.52 7.03
N ARG A 790 12.51 21.36 7.71
CA ARG A 790 12.51 20.05 7.05
C ARG A 790 11.31 19.82 6.12
N PRO A 791 10.05 20.15 6.50
CA PRO A 791 8.92 20.06 5.58
C PRO A 791 9.15 20.88 4.30
N ALA A 792 9.66 22.10 4.42
CA ALA A 792 9.92 22.96 3.26
C ALA A 792 11.12 22.50 2.41
N LEU A 793 12.14 21.89 3.02
CA LEU A 793 13.40 21.54 2.35
C LEU A 793 13.39 20.14 1.71
N TYR A 794 12.71 19.20 2.36
CA TYR A 794 12.73 17.76 2.06
C TYR A 794 11.34 17.15 1.83
N ASP A 795 10.26 17.94 1.91
CA ASP A 795 8.89 17.43 2.02
C ASP A 795 8.74 16.44 3.20
N ALA A 796 9.54 16.64 4.26
CA ALA A 796 9.57 15.74 5.39
C ALA A 796 8.23 15.73 6.13
N TRP A 797 7.67 14.54 6.30
CA TRP A 797 6.48 14.34 7.09
C TRP A 797 6.81 14.28 8.58
N HIS A 798 6.02 15.00 9.38
CA HIS A 798 6.05 14.96 10.83
C HIS A 798 4.63 14.71 11.34
N GLU A 799 4.48 13.93 12.41
CA GLU A 799 3.18 13.78 13.09
C GLU A 799 2.84 15.12 13.73
N ILE A 800 1.62 15.60 13.48
CA ILE A 800 1.10 16.84 14.06
C ILE A 800 -0.14 16.50 14.85
N ALA A 801 -0.17 16.89 16.12
CA ALA A 801 -1.30 16.65 17.01
C ALA A 801 -1.71 17.95 17.71
N ASN A 802 -3.02 18.15 17.89
CA ASN A 802 -3.53 19.20 18.78
C ASN A 802 -3.46 18.64 20.21
N LEU A 803 -2.47 19.09 20.97
CA LEU A 803 -2.18 18.60 22.32
C LEU A 803 -3.23 19.09 23.34
N SER A 804 -3.80 20.27 23.12
CA SER A 804 -4.91 20.78 23.94
C SER A 804 -6.15 19.89 23.83
N ARG A 805 -6.42 19.36 22.62
CA ARG A 805 -7.64 18.63 22.27
C ARG A 805 -7.40 17.18 21.85
N PHE A 806 -6.36 16.55 22.41
CA PHE A 806 -5.86 15.28 21.92
C PHE A 806 -6.91 14.15 21.91
N ASP A 807 -7.85 14.16 22.85
CA ASP A 807 -8.90 13.13 22.99
C ASP A 807 -10.15 13.43 22.15
N GLU A 808 -10.20 14.59 21.46
CA GLU A 808 -11.29 14.95 20.56
C GLU A 808 -11.11 14.29 19.18
N PRO A 809 -12.20 13.93 18.47
CA PRO A 809 -12.09 13.31 17.15
C PRO A 809 -11.50 14.26 16.11
N ALA A 810 -10.55 13.77 15.31
CA ALA A 810 -9.92 14.52 14.22
C ALA A 810 -10.83 14.64 12.98
N THR A 811 -11.79 15.57 13.05
CA THR A 811 -12.86 15.74 12.05
C THR A 811 -12.52 16.72 10.93
N THR A 812 -11.55 17.62 11.14
CA THR A 812 -11.28 18.76 10.26
C THR A 812 -9.94 18.63 9.56
N MET A 813 -9.89 18.94 8.26
CA MET A 813 -8.67 18.90 7.45
C MET A 813 -8.05 20.30 7.37
N TYR A 814 -6.79 20.44 7.76
CA TYR A 814 -6.04 21.69 7.77
C TYR A 814 -4.77 21.63 6.92
N GLN A 815 -4.39 22.77 6.35
CA GLN A 815 -3.02 23.10 5.97
C GLN A 815 -2.37 23.80 7.17
N VAL A 816 -1.45 23.13 7.84
CA VAL A 816 -0.73 23.67 9.01
C VAL A 816 0.46 24.47 8.51
N VAL A 817 0.44 25.78 8.76
CA VAL A 817 1.38 26.76 8.18
C VAL A 817 1.97 27.64 9.26
N GLY A 818 3.14 28.21 8.95
CA GLY A 818 3.78 29.18 9.83
C GLY A 818 3.54 30.64 9.44
N PRO A 819 4.19 31.59 10.16
CA PRO A 819 4.04 33.02 9.96
C PRO A 819 5.11 33.63 9.05
N ILE A 820 5.95 32.83 8.40
CA ILE A 820 7.02 33.28 7.48
C ILE A 820 6.39 33.65 6.14
N CYS A 821 6.80 34.80 5.59
CA CYS A 821 6.36 35.28 4.29
C CYS A 821 7.04 34.51 3.15
N GLU A 822 6.78 33.21 3.07
CA GLU A 822 7.26 32.32 2.02
C GLU A 822 6.18 31.29 1.70
N SER A 823 5.99 30.96 0.42
CA SER A 823 4.96 30.02 0.01
C SER A 823 5.24 28.59 0.50
N GLY A 824 6.51 28.29 0.77
CA GLY A 824 6.97 27.02 1.34
C GLY A 824 6.85 26.93 2.86
N ASP A 825 6.31 27.94 3.56
CA ASP A 825 6.13 27.90 5.02
C ASP A 825 4.95 27.02 5.46
N ILE A 826 5.08 25.74 5.14
CA ILE A 826 4.10 24.70 5.41
C ILE A 826 4.76 23.69 6.34
N LEU A 827 4.20 23.53 7.53
CA LEU A 827 4.67 22.53 8.51
C LEU A 827 3.99 21.18 8.28
N GLY A 828 2.76 21.18 7.73
CA GLY A 828 2.08 19.96 7.34
C GLY A 828 0.87 20.21 6.45
N SER A 829 0.82 19.49 5.32
CA SER A 829 -0.32 19.54 4.40
C SER A 829 -1.37 18.49 4.69
N ASP A 830 -2.64 18.86 4.48
CA ASP A 830 -3.81 17.98 4.59
C ASP A 830 -3.86 17.19 5.92
N ARG A 831 -3.63 17.88 7.04
CA ARG A 831 -3.62 17.27 8.38
C ARG A 831 -5.03 17.18 8.93
N ARG A 832 -5.47 15.98 9.29
CA ARG A 832 -6.71 15.81 10.07
C ARG A 832 -6.43 16.10 11.53
N LEU A 833 -7.09 17.11 12.07
CA LEU A 833 -7.00 17.51 13.47
C LEU A 833 -8.42 17.74 14.02
N PRO A 834 -8.60 17.74 15.35
CA PRO A 834 -9.81 18.26 15.96
C PRO A 834 -10.08 19.70 15.52
N GLU A 835 -11.33 20.16 15.60
CA GLU A 835 -11.64 21.58 15.42
C GLU A 835 -10.79 22.41 16.39
N SER A 836 -9.84 23.14 15.82
CA SER A 836 -8.80 23.84 16.55
C SER A 836 -9.14 25.32 16.62
N LYS A 837 -8.72 25.99 17.69
CA LYS A 837 -8.93 27.43 17.88
C LYS A 837 -7.64 28.12 18.28
N GLU A 838 -7.64 29.45 18.24
CA GLU A 838 -6.56 30.27 18.78
C GLU A 838 -6.16 29.82 20.20
N ASP A 839 -4.86 29.89 20.47
CA ASP A 839 -4.18 29.42 21.69
C ASP A 839 -4.14 27.91 21.94
N ASP A 840 -4.78 27.07 21.11
CA ASP A 840 -4.56 25.62 21.20
C ASP A 840 -3.08 25.29 20.95
N VAL A 841 -2.53 24.36 21.73
CA VAL A 841 -1.14 23.92 21.63
C VAL A 841 -1.05 22.82 20.60
N ILE A 842 -0.27 23.05 19.56
CA ILE A 842 0.06 22.09 18.52
C ILE A 842 1.45 21.50 18.80
N LEU A 843 1.53 20.18 18.74
CA LEU A 843 2.75 19.42 18.84
C LEU A 843 3.15 18.91 17.45
N VAL A 844 4.39 19.18 17.05
CA VAL A 844 5.01 18.58 15.87
C VAL A 844 6.07 17.58 16.35
N ALA A 845 5.83 16.29 16.10
CA ALA A 845 6.69 15.21 16.56
C ALA A 845 7.97 15.08 15.72
N GLN A 846 8.89 14.24 16.16
CA GLN A 846 10.18 13.98 15.49
C GLN A 846 11.05 15.22 15.25
N GLY A 847 10.86 16.26 16.07
CA GLY A 847 11.59 17.53 16.01
C GLY A 847 13.00 17.47 16.60
N GLY A 848 13.40 16.32 17.18
CA GLY A 848 14.69 16.20 17.86
C GLY A 848 15.91 16.08 16.95
N ALA A 849 15.72 15.82 15.65
CA ALA A 849 16.80 15.74 14.67
C ALA A 849 16.61 16.77 13.55
N TYR A 850 17.63 17.57 13.27
CA TYR A 850 17.62 18.57 12.20
C TYR A 850 16.46 19.59 12.32
N GLY A 851 15.96 19.80 13.55
CA GLY A 851 15.04 20.87 13.93
C GLY A 851 15.85 22.11 14.27
N ALA A 852 16.08 22.35 15.57
CA ALA A 852 16.89 23.47 16.07
C ALA A 852 18.27 23.61 15.38
N ALA A 853 18.95 22.49 15.09
CA ALA A 853 20.26 22.49 14.42
C ALA A 853 20.23 23.09 12.99
N MET A 854 19.05 23.15 12.35
CA MET A 854 18.85 23.77 11.04
C MET A 854 17.97 25.03 11.12
N ALA A 855 17.70 25.53 12.33
CA ALA A 855 16.90 26.73 12.52
C ALA A 855 17.64 27.96 11.97
N SER A 856 16.88 28.99 11.61
CA SER A 856 17.41 30.24 11.09
C SER A 856 16.64 31.44 11.63
N ARG A 857 17.30 32.61 11.59
CA ARG A 857 16.67 33.91 11.87
C ARG A 857 16.07 34.55 10.62
N TYR A 858 15.60 33.72 9.69
CA TYR A 858 14.95 34.20 8.47
C TYR A 858 13.72 35.07 8.85
N ASN A 859 13.52 36.18 8.12
CA ASN A 859 12.58 37.25 8.48
C ASN A 859 12.82 37.88 9.88
N LEU A 860 14.05 37.80 10.42
CA LEU A 860 14.43 38.30 11.75
C LEU A 860 13.52 37.79 12.87
N ARG A 861 13.00 36.56 12.72
CA ARG A 861 12.27 35.87 13.78
C ARG A 861 13.25 35.21 14.74
N ASP A 862 12.91 35.21 16.02
CA ASP A 862 13.71 34.52 17.04
C ASP A 862 13.68 33.00 16.83
N GLU A 863 14.76 32.35 17.26
CA GLU A 863 14.84 30.89 17.31
C GLU A 863 13.91 30.35 18.41
N ALA A 864 13.36 29.16 18.18
CA ALA A 864 12.61 28.44 19.21
C ALA A 864 13.57 28.05 20.34
N ASP A 865 13.13 28.17 21.59
CA ASP A 865 13.97 27.78 22.72
C ASP A 865 13.99 26.26 22.90
N GLU A 866 15.00 25.74 23.59
CA GLU A 866 15.23 24.30 23.77
C GLU A 866 15.19 23.92 25.26
N VAL A 867 14.38 22.92 25.61
CA VAL A 867 14.22 22.43 26.99
C VAL A 867 14.43 20.91 27.05
N LEU A 868 15.08 20.43 28.11
CA LEU A 868 15.24 19.00 28.39
C LEU A 868 14.17 18.51 29.36
N LEU A 869 13.56 17.37 29.05
CA LEU A 869 12.75 16.58 29.97
C LEU A 869 13.62 15.39 30.45
N PRO A 870 14.01 15.36 31.74
CA PRO A 870 15.01 14.42 32.26
C PRO A 870 14.53 12.98 32.39
#